data_AF-A0A9P8YAH4-F1
#
_entry.id   AF-A0A9P8YAH4-F1
#
_cell.length_a   1.000
_cell.length_b   1.000
_cell.length_c   1.000
_cell.angle_alpha   90.00
_cell.angle_beta   90.00
_cell.angle_gamma   90.00
#
_symmetry.space_group_name_H-M   'P 1'
#
loop_
_entity.id
_entity.type
_entity.pdbx_description
1 polymer ?
#
loop_
_entity_poly.entity_id
_entity_poly.type
_entity_poly.pdbx_seq_one_letter_code
_entity_poly.pdbx_strand_id
1 'polypeptide(L)'
;MILRLGAKVALALQALALLGEHVAAQQFEGDAYENSLPNVPGAEKAYWKITDKKGRTFTQLNYFSQDGNRKRLVPENVQRVVIIVHGANRDPQLYMSNMLSALAQVRKSAGPNFTNTQIITPYFPNGEDKGVGYPWDSSAPAGGYGSTSNALVWSGNSWMDGGNNQYPRQQIATSSYDCIDQIIQYFADKSRYPNVHQIVVGGHSAGAQFVHRYAAVGYDLSEYLGDVGLTLWVGNPNSYLWLNSSRPIDTSNCADYNDWRMGLDNYDQTYNKELVARGVAAVQANYNSKSIAYVRGLRDRGDTSDDCSPFVEGQQRDERFFNFINAFPPSCAGPADPACDTVDYVNIGHDAGSIFASAAGQARLFIDNFTGQKDKKPDYFCPRQQAGDSPLPDPTCDRVVQPPSGTFNGMTYQGCWTDSGIASLSKRMPDDSSNSVDRCTKKCADAGYALAGMEFGTQCFCGDQLTSRATQVAERGCFQDCAGDDTQICGGGSRLSLWGTGKPTVLQPPRNPPSVGAYKYAGCYKDNQGSKAMPVGKPGGSSLTLEKCASACAGYNYFGTEYASECTCANLLVGRSNTKTDDSDCSMPCSGDPSQFCGAGNRLTLYSLNGGPVNYQGSGSGSTPPATPSSSGTPNTDLVCPSSNGATYTSSGKKFTVQCGTDHAGNDLKSLSTDTFAGCIDACAATNGCVVVAYSGTACYLKNGIGAEVKNGVWGAVIQSTSTPATKTTSTVSSTTSSIVSASASSPSATPSSSPPPTTNLVCPDSDGVTYNSNGQAFTVQCGTDHAGNDLTSLTTDTFAGCVDACATTAGCVVLAYSGTACYLKNGIGEEVQNGVWGAIIQRAQTSSTTTSSSAASTISSTRSSSSSVSSAASSPSSTPATRITCPNSDGVSYNSNGKTFVVQCGTDHAGNDFKSLSTDTFAGCVNACATTDGCVVLAVVDSVSVVNLVSIVDLVGVVNLVIVFNLVDFVSGSINFGVGRYSFFEWFGNFFVSLIHKYI
;
A
#
# COMPACT_ATOMS: atom_id res chain seq x y z
N MET A 1 73.72 27.91 6.56
CA MET A 1 72.37 28.43 6.23
C MET A 1 71.43 27.32 5.75
N ILE A 2 71.77 26.61 4.67
CA ILE A 2 70.95 25.54 4.04
C ILE A 2 70.32 24.53 5.03
N LEU A 3 71.09 24.02 6.01
CA LEU A 3 70.59 23.09 7.04
C LEU A 3 69.41 23.62 7.88
N ARG A 4 69.29 24.94 8.08
CA ARG A 4 68.13 25.56 8.77
C ARG A 4 66.92 25.76 7.85
N LEU A 5 67.08 25.66 6.53
CA LEU A 5 65.98 25.61 5.59
C LEU A 5 65.38 24.20 5.56
N GLY A 6 66.22 23.16 5.44
CA GLY A 6 65.78 21.76 5.45
C GLY A 6 64.95 21.39 6.68
N ALA A 7 65.40 21.78 7.88
CA ALA A 7 64.63 21.55 9.11
C ALA A 7 63.26 22.26 9.14
N LYS A 8 63.17 23.48 8.58
CA LYS A 8 61.89 24.22 8.49
C LYS A 8 60.95 23.64 7.43
N VAL A 9 61.49 23.16 6.30
CA VAL A 9 60.70 22.46 5.27
C VAL A 9 60.22 21.10 5.77
N ALA A 10 61.04 20.38 6.55
CA ALA A 10 60.62 19.14 7.21
C ALA A 10 59.50 19.37 8.24
N LEU A 11 59.62 20.38 9.11
CA LEU A 11 58.54 20.75 10.03
C LEU A 11 57.29 21.24 9.29
N ALA A 12 57.43 21.97 8.18
CA ALA A 12 56.29 22.39 7.36
C ALA A 12 55.59 21.20 6.67
N LEU A 13 56.34 20.22 6.19
CA LEU A 13 55.79 18.98 5.62
C LEU A 13 55.14 18.09 6.68
N GLN A 14 55.70 18.00 7.89
CA GLN A 14 55.07 17.31 9.02
C GLN A 14 53.83 18.07 9.53
N ALA A 15 53.83 19.41 9.50
CA ALA A 15 52.64 20.20 9.78
C ALA A 15 51.56 20.03 8.69
N LEU A 16 51.92 19.95 7.41
CA LEU A 16 50.98 19.62 6.33
C LEU A 16 50.43 18.18 6.46
N ALA A 17 51.25 17.23 6.90
CA ALA A 17 50.79 15.87 7.18
C ALA A 17 49.81 15.81 8.36
N LEU A 18 50.11 16.52 9.46
CA LEU A 18 49.22 16.62 10.64
C LEU A 18 47.97 17.47 10.36
N LEU A 19 48.01 18.40 9.41
CA LEU A 19 46.81 19.06 8.85
C LEU A 19 46.02 18.15 7.89
N GLY A 20 46.58 16.99 7.49
CA GLY A 20 45.90 15.94 6.73
C GLY A 20 45.11 14.96 7.58
N GLU A 21 45.38 14.85 8.88
CA GLU A 21 44.71 13.91 9.80
C GLU A 21 43.35 14.44 10.34
N HIS A 22 42.82 15.51 9.73
CA HIS A 22 41.42 15.95 9.88
C HIS A 22 40.64 15.90 8.56
N VAL A 23 40.91 14.87 7.73
CA VAL A 23 39.81 14.24 6.99
C VAL A 23 38.87 13.60 8.01
N ALA A 24 37.93 14.38 8.54
CA ALA A 24 36.78 13.84 9.24
C ALA A 24 36.13 12.79 8.31
N ALA A 25 35.85 11.59 8.85
CA ALA A 25 35.61 10.40 8.05
C ALA A 25 34.60 10.65 6.93
N GLN A 26 34.84 10.04 5.77
CA GLN A 26 34.12 10.22 4.50
C GLN A 26 32.70 9.62 4.57
N GLN A 27 31.91 10.13 5.51
CA GLN A 27 30.74 9.48 6.08
C GLN A 27 29.73 9.16 4.99
N PHE A 28 29.17 7.96 5.08
CA PHE A 28 28.25 7.35 4.12
C PHE A 28 28.94 6.83 2.83
N GLU A 29 30.17 7.26 2.50
CA GLU A 29 31.09 6.62 1.52
C GLU A 29 30.58 6.38 0.09
N GLY A 30 29.43 6.93 -0.31
CA GLY A 30 28.86 6.73 -1.66
C GLY A 30 29.47 7.66 -2.72
N ASP A 31 29.52 7.21 -3.97
CA ASP A 31 29.89 8.05 -5.11
C ASP A 31 28.83 9.15 -5.29
N ALA A 32 29.24 10.41 -5.14
CA ALA A 32 28.36 11.55 -5.39
C ALA A 32 28.06 11.71 -6.89
N TYR A 33 26.82 12.09 -7.22
CA TYR A 33 26.37 12.25 -8.61
C TYR A 33 25.41 13.43 -8.77
N GLU A 34 25.42 14.04 -9.95
CA GLU A 34 24.58 15.21 -10.25
C GLU A 34 23.08 14.90 -10.21
N ASN A 35 22.31 15.79 -9.56
CA ASN A 35 20.86 15.68 -9.44
C ASN A 35 20.24 17.06 -9.16
N SER A 36 19.11 17.34 -9.79
CA SER A 36 18.36 18.60 -9.69
C SER A 36 17.39 18.67 -8.51
N LEU A 37 17.42 17.69 -7.60
CA LEU A 37 16.50 17.62 -6.46
C LEU A 37 16.71 18.80 -5.49
N PRO A 38 15.63 19.44 -4.98
CA PRO A 38 15.70 20.63 -4.14
C PRO A 38 16.50 20.43 -2.84
N ASN A 39 17.25 21.45 -2.42
CA ASN A 39 17.86 21.46 -1.08
C ASN A 39 16.80 21.79 -0.01
N VAL A 40 16.84 21.10 1.14
CA VAL A 40 15.91 21.32 2.26
C VAL A 40 16.64 22.06 3.38
N PRO A 41 16.14 23.22 3.85
CA PRO A 41 16.73 23.93 5.00
C PRO A 41 16.73 23.05 6.27
N GLY A 42 17.89 22.89 6.90
CA GLY A 42 18.04 22.00 8.06
C GLY A 42 18.28 20.52 7.72
N ALA A 43 18.56 20.20 6.45
CA ALA A 43 19.03 18.89 6.02
C ALA A 43 20.15 18.99 4.96
N GLU A 44 20.86 17.89 4.75
CA GLU A 44 21.83 17.71 3.65
C GLU A 44 21.44 16.56 2.73
N LYS A 45 21.91 16.60 1.48
CA LYS A 45 21.88 15.46 0.54
C LYS A 45 23.08 14.55 0.80
N ALA A 46 22.83 13.33 1.27
CA ALA A 46 23.84 12.34 1.62
C ALA A 46 23.89 11.21 0.59
N TYR A 47 25.08 10.94 0.06
CA TYR A 47 25.35 9.85 -0.88
C TYR A 47 25.83 8.62 -0.11
N TRP A 48 24.94 7.64 0.07
CA TRP A 48 25.16 6.49 0.95
C TRP A 48 25.54 5.24 0.18
N LYS A 49 26.62 4.58 0.60
CA LYS A 49 27.18 3.36 0.02
C LYS A 49 26.39 2.14 0.45
N ILE A 50 25.48 1.70 -0.42
CA ILE A 50 24.78 0.42 -0.29
C ILE A 50 25.68 -0.67 -0.87
N THR A 51 25.89 -1.75 -0.11
CA THR A 51 26.70 -2.90 -0.52
C THR A 51 25.81 -4.11 -0.75
N ASP A 52 25.97 -4.84 -1.86
CA ASP A 52 25.18 -6.05 -2.11
C ASP A 52 25.80 -7.32 -1.49
N LYS A 53 25.07 -8.43 -1.61
CA LYS A 53 25.46 -9.77 -1.14
C LYS A 53 26.68 -10.36 -1.88
N LYS A 54 27.30 -9.61 -2.81
CA LYS A 54 28.55 -9.94 -3.52
C LYS A 54 29.68 -8.94 -3.21
N GLY A 55 29.49 -8.02 -2.27
CA GLY A 55 30.47 -6.99 -1.89
C GLY A 55 30.58 -5.83 -2.87
N ARG A 56 29.60 -5.66 -3.78
CA ARG A 56 29.60 -4.59 -4.80
C ARG A 56 28.88 -3.37 -4.23
N THR A 57 29.42 -2.19 -4.48
CA THR A 57 28.97 -0.93 -3.87
C THR A 57 28.23 -0.03 -4.85
N PHE A 58 27.18 0.61 -4.37
CA PHE A 58 26.28 1.50 -5.10
C PHE A 58 25.96 2.74 -4.26
N THR A 59 25.45 3.80 -4.88
CA THR A 59 24.98 4.99 -4.15
C THR A 59 23.46 5.00 -4.05
N GLN A 60 22.94 5.11 -2.83
CA GLN A 60 21.59 5.60 -2.57
C GLN A 60 21.67 7.05 -2.09
N LEU A 61 21.00 7.96 -2.79
CA LEU A 61 20.79 9.32 -2.29
C LEU A 61 19.75 9.32 -1.17
N ASN A 62 20.03 10.06 -0.11
CA ASN A 62 19.17 10.26 1.04
C ASN A 62 19.17 11.76 1.41
N TYR A 63 18.15 12.25 2.10
CA TYR A 63 18.29 13.46 2.91
C TYR A 63 18.53 13.09 4.37
N PHE A 64 19.40 13.85 5.03
CA PHE A 64 19.75 13.69 6.44
C PHE A 64 19.51 15.00 7.19
N SER A 65 18.74 14.98 8.28
CA SER A 65 18.56 16.16 9.12
C SER A 65 19.86 16.62 9.77
N GLN A 66 19.96 17.93 10.00
CA GLN A 66 21.05 18.61 10.67
C GLN A 66 20.67 19.04 12.09
N ASP A 67 21.66 19.39 12.90
CA ASP A 67 21.57 19.72 14.33
C ASP A 67 20.80 21.03 14.66
N GLY A 68 20.18 21.67 13.66
CA GLY A 68 19.62 23.03 13.73
C GLY A 68 20.64 24.15 13.48
N ASN A 69 21.95 23.90 13.61
CA ASN A 69 23.03 24.85 13.36
C ASN A 69 23.73 24.61 12.00
N ARG A 70 23.07 23.87 11.10
CA ARG A 70 23.57 23.43 9.78
C ARG A 70 24.80 22.50 9.86
N LYS A 71 24.91 21.70 10.91
CA LYS A 71 25.93 20.64 11.06
C LYS A 71 25.26 19.27 11.12
N ARG A 72 26.02 18.21 10.84
CA ARG A 72 25.59 16.84 11.14
C ARG A 72 25.43 16.65 12.65
N LEU A 73 24.54 15.76 13.06
CA LEU A 73 24.41 15.37 14.45
C LEU A 73 25.69 14.68 14.94
N VAL A 74 26.04 14.90 16.20
CA VAL A 74 27.13 14.21 16.88
C VAL A 74 26.64 12.81 17.26
N PRO A 75 27.28 11.71 16.82
CA PRO A 75 26.76 10.34 17.00
C PRO A 75 26.42 9.98 18.46
N GLU A 76 27.24 10.44 19.41
CA GLU A 76 27.06 10.24 20.84
C GLU A 76 25.81 10.96 21.41
N ASN A 77 25.30 11.98 20.71
CA ASN A 77 24.06 12.67 21.10
C ASN A 77 22.80 12.01 20.52
N VAL A 78 22.91 11.15 19.51
CA VAL A 78 21.74 10.56 18.84
C VAL A 78 21.09 9.51 19.75
N GLN A 79 19.78 9.69 20.00
CA GLN A 79 18.96 8.79 20.82
C GLN A 79 17.79 8.19 20.02
N ARG A 80 17.28 8.97 19.07
CA ARG A 80 16.22 8.57 18.11
C ARG A 80 16.77 8.58 16.69
N VAL A 81 16.38 7.57 15.91
CA VAL A 81 16.56 7.54 14.46
C VAL A 81 15.19 7.34 13.81
N VAL A 82 14.85 8.14 12.80
CA VAL A 82 13.60 8.03 12.03
C VAL A 82 13.89 8.00 10.54
N ILE A 83 13.60 6.88 9.89
CA ILE A 83 13.77 6.66 8.46
C ILE A 83 12.37 6.73 7.84
N ILE A 84 12.02 7.80 7.13
CA ILE A 84 10.69 7.95 6.52
C ILE A 84 10.75 7.79 4.98
N VAL A 85 9.99 6.82 4.47
CA VAL A 85 9.86 6.51 3.04
C VAL A 85 8.78 7.41 2.41
N HIS A 86 9.10 7.98 1.25
CA HIS A 86 8.30 8.97 0.53
C HIS A 86 7.02 8.42 -0.13
N GLY A 87 6.20 9.32 -0.67
CA GLY A 87 4.96 9.00 -1.38
C GLY A 87 5.19 8.45 -2.79
N ALA A 88 4.09 8.26 -3.54
CA ALA A 88 4.12 7.82 -4.94
C ALA A 88 4.85 8.82 -5.85
N ASN A 89 4.80 10.10 -5.47
CA ASN A 89 5.48 11.24 -6.10
C ASN A 89 7.01 11.20 -5.97
N ARG A 90 7.58 10.28 -5.17
CA ARG A 90 9.02 10.11 -4.93
C ARG A 90 9.69 11.43 -4.52
N ASP A 91 9.13 12.03 -3.49
CA ASP A 91 9.37 13.39 -3.01
C ASP A 91 10.07 13.45 -1.63
N PRO A 92 11.27 12.82 -1.46
CA PRO A 92 11.96 12.76 -0.17
C PRO A 92 12.26 14.14 0.43
N GLN A 93 12.45 15.17 -0.40
CA GLN A 93 12.63 16.55 0.05
C GLN A 93 11.40 17.10 0.80
N LEU A 94 10.19 16.77 0.35
CA LEU A 94 8.94 17.18 1.00
C LEU A 94 8.74 16.39 2.29
N TYR A 95 9.00 15.09 2.26
CA TYR A 95 8.96 14.24 3.46
C TYR A 95 9.98 14.70 4.53
N MET A 96 11.17 15.15 4.13
CA MET A 96 12.16 15.71 5.06
C MET A 96 11.66 17.02 5.67
N SER A 97 11.14 17.94 4.84
CA SER A 97 10.56 19.21 5.33
C SER A 97 9.43 18.96 6.34
N ASN A 98 8.49 18.06 6.00
CA ASN A 98 7.38 17.67 6.87
C ASN A 98 7.85 17.07 8.20
N MET A 99 8.87 16.22 8.19
CA MET A 99 9.44 15.64 9.41
C MET A 99 10.20 16.67 10.26
N LEU A 100 10.93 17.60 9.66
CA LEU A 100 11.59 18.69 10.36
C LEU A 100 10.57 19.62 11.04
N SER A 101 9.46 19.93 10.35
CA SER A 101 8.34 20.67 10.91
C SER A 101 7.66 19.91 12.07
N ALA A 102 7.37 18.62 11.89
CA ALA A 102 6.78 17.80 12.95
C ALA A 102 7.69 17.71 14.19
N LEU A 103 9.01 17.56 14.02
CA LEU A 103 9.99 17.57 15.12
C LEU A 103 10.11 18.95 15.79
N ALA A 104 9.96 20.05 15.06
CA ALA A 104 9.94 21.40 15.62
C ALA A 104 8.77 21.63 16.60
N GLN A 105 7.65 20.94 16.37
CA GLN A 105 6.41 21.04 17.16
C GLN A 105 6.42 20.19 18.45
N VAL A 106 7.39 19.26 18.60
CA VAL A 106 7.54 18.45 19.82
C VAL A 106 7.90 19.35 21.01
N ARG A 107 7.10 19.29 22.09
CA ARG A 107 7.22 20.18 23.25
C ARG A 107 8.54 19.94 24.02
N LYS A 108 9.31 21.00 24.22
CA LYS A 108 10.69 20.92 24.72
C LYS A 108 10.80 20.89 26.26
N SER A 109 11.02 19.69 26.79
CA SER A 109 11.68 19.48 28.09
C SER A 109 12.39 18.11 28.11
N ALA A 110 13.72 18.09 27.94
CA ALA A 110 14.58 16.89 27.92
C ALA A 110 14.24 15.78 26.88
N GLY A 111 13.34 16.05 25.93
CA GLY A 111 12.88 15.08 24.92
C GLY A 111 13.53 15.23 23.53
N PRO A 112 12.88 14.66 22.49
CA PRO A 112 13.34 14.71 21.11
C PRO A 112 13.55 16.13 20.60
N ASN A 113 14.64 16.35 19.86
CA ASN A 113 14.97 17.60 19.19
C ASN A 113 16.08 17.37 18.13
N PHE A 114 16.39 18.39 17.33
CA PHE A 114 17.34 18.32 16.23
C PHE A 114 18.76 17.84 16.59
N THR A 115 19.22 17.97 17.84
CA THR A 115 20.58 17.52 18.21
C THR A 115 20.68 16.06 18.63
N ASN A 116 19.54 15.40 18.91
CA ASN A 116 19.47 14.00 19.39
C ASN A 116 18.52 13.09 18.60
N THR A 117 17.90 13.62 17.53
CA THR A 117 16.93 12.92 16.68
C THR A 117 17.38 13.01 15.24
N GLN A 118 17.95 11.92 14.69
CA GLN A 118 18.35 11.85 13.29
C GLN A 118 17.15 11.43 12.43
N ILE A 119 16.74 12.30 11.52
CA ILE A 119 15.78 11.97 10.46
C ILE A 119 16.57 11.63 9.18
N ILE A 120 16.09 10.60 8.47
CA ILE A 120 16.57 10.16 7.15
C ILE A 120 15.36 10.05 6.23
N THR A 121 15.45 10.56 5.01
CA THR A 121 14.52 10.21 3.92
C THR A 121 15.29 9.52 2.78
N PRO A 122 15.25 8.18 2.66
CA PRO A 122 15.82 7.49 1.52
C PRO A 122 15.07 7.85 0.24
N TYR A 123 15.81 8.02 -0.84
CA TYR A 123 15.25 8.19 -2.18
C TYR A 123 15.25 6.86 -2.92
N PHE A 124 14.11 6.52 -3.53
CA PHE A 124 13.93 5.37 -4.39
C PHE A 124 13.48 5.83 -5.79
N PRO A 125 14.40 6.39 -6.61
CA PRO A 125 14.05 6.87 -7.94
C PRO A 125 13.65 5.73 -8.87
N ASN A 126 12.86 6.04 -9.89
CA ASN A 126 12.46 5.14 -10.95
C ASN A 126 12.74 5.74 -12.34
N GLY A 127 12.20 5.11 -13.40
CA GLY A 127 12.40 5.53 -14.78
C GLY A 127 11.77 6.88 -15.20
N GLU A 128 10.98 7.54 -14.35
CA GLU A 128 10.47 8.90 -14.56
C GLU A 128 11.50 9.95 -14.09
N ASP A 129 12.35 9.64 -13.11
CA ASP A 129 13.24 10.61 -12.45
C ASP A 129 14.55 10.91 -13.22
N LYS A 130 14.59 10.57 -14.51
CA LYS A 130 15.75 10.72 -15.41
C LYS A 130 16.14 12.19 -15.55
N GLY A 131 17.41 12.50 -15.28
CA GLY A 131 17.92 13.87 -15.34
C GLY A 131 17.53 14.77 -14.16
N VAL A 132 16.55 14.36 -13.34
CA VAL A 132 16.15 15.08 -12.11
C VAL A 132 16.75 14.42 -10.88
N GLY A 133 16.45 13.13 -10.68
CA GLY A 133 16.90 12.35 -9.53
C GLY A 133 18.27 11.70 -9.69
N TYR A 134 18.71 11.47 -10.93
CA TYR A 134 19.99 10.87 -11.29
C TYR A 134 20.36 11.24 -12.75
N PRO A 135 21.66 11.27 -13.13
CA PRO A 135 22.07 11.73 -14.46
C PRO A 135 21.66 10.72 -15.54
N TRP A 136 21.15 11.23 -16.67
CA TRP A 136 20.68 10.42 -17.79
C TRP A 136 21.24 10.90 -19.14
N ASP A 137 21.81 9.98 -19.89
CA ASP A 137 22.21 10.15 -21.29
C ASP A 137 21.11 9.60 -22.22
N SER A 138 20.43 10.50 -22.94
CA SER A 138 19.41 10.15 -23.94
C SER A 138 20.00 9.72 -25.30
N SER A 139 21.31 9.84 -25.50
CA SER A 139 22.01 9.34 -26.70
C SER A 139 22.53 7.91 -26.56
N ALA A 140 22.49 7.34 -25.34
CA ALA A 140 22.83 5.95 -25.09
C ALA A 140 21.95 4.99 -25.93
N PRO A 141 22.53 3.96 -26.58
CA PRO A 141 21.76 3.03 -27.41
C PRO A 141 20.60 2.35 -26.66
N ALA A 142 19.51 2.05 -27.36
CA ALA A 142 18.38 1.32 -26.78
C ALA A 142 18.83 -0.03 -26.20
N GLY A 143 18.56 -0.25 -24.90
CA GLY A 143 19.07 -1.39 -24.12
C GLY A 143 20.39 -1.14 -23.38
N GLY A 144 21.03 0.01 -23.61
CA GLY A 144 22.28 0.47 -22.97
C GLY A 144 22.09 1.39 -21.76
N TYR A 145 23.22 1.91 -21.28
CA TYR A 145 23.37 2.59 -19.98
C TYR A 145 22.99 4.06 -20.03
N GLY A 146 21.67 4.34 -20.14
CA GLY A 146 21.17 5.71 -20.01
C GLY A 146 21.49 6.33 -18.64
N SER A 147 21.46 5.55 -17.54
CA SER A 147 22.04 6.02 -16.27
C SER A 147 23.56 5.96 -16.33
N THR A 148 24.22 7.10 -16.11
CA THR A 148 25.67 7.27 -16.18
C THR A 148 26.37 7.26 -14.81
N SER A 149 25.68 6.83 -13.76
CA SER A 149 26.16 6.85 -12.36
C SER A 149 25.94 5.52 -11.64
N ASN A 150 26.58 5.37 -10.46
CA ASN A 150 26.35 4.26 -9.54
C ASN A 150 25.07 4.41 -8.70
N ALA A 151 24.15 5.31 -9.06
CA ALA A 151 22.86 5.48 -8.40
C ALA A 151 22.00 4.20 -8.51
N LEU A 152 21.43 3.78 -7.37
CA LEU A 152 20.35 2.78 -7.38
C LEU A 152 19.05 3.43 -7.88
N VAL A 153 18.42 2.79 -8.86
CA VAL A 153 17.14 3.20 -9.47
C VAL A 153 16.29 1.97 -9.71
N TRP A 154 14.98 2.04 -9.49
CA TRP A 154 14.02 0.93 -9.55
C TRP A 154 13.11 0.94 -10.79
N SER A 155 12.41 -0.16 -11.03
CA SER A 155 11.56 -0.35 -12.22
C SER A 155 10.13 0.13 -11.95
N GLY A 156 9.86 1.41 -12.24
CA GLY A 156 8.55 2.02 -12.02
C GLY A 156 8.18 2.00 -10.53
N ASN A 157 7.20 1.18 -10.17
CA ASN A 157 6.71 1.06 -8.80
C ASN A 157 7.39 -0.05 -7.97
N SER A 158 8.35 -0.79 -8.53
CA SER A 158 9.06 -1.91 -7.89
C SER A 158 10.03 -1.51 -6.76
N TRP A 159 9.86 -0.34 -6.15
CA TRP A 159 10.54 0.02 -4.90
C TRP A 159 9.62 -0.20 -3.70
N MET A 160 8.30 -0.09 -3.88
CA MET A 160 7.25 -0.23 -2.84
C MET A 160 6.97 -1.67 -2.38
N ASP A 161 7.71 -2.64 -2.89
CA ASP A 161 7.41 -4.07 -2.79
C ASP A 161 8.65 -4.95 -2.62
N GLY A 162 9.83 -4.34 -2.42
CA GLY A 162 11.09 -5.06 -2.25
C GLY A 162 11.82 -5.36 -3.56
N GLY A 163 11.37 -4.81 -4.68
CA GLY A 163 12.00 -5.02 -5.98
C GLY A 163 13.49 -4.71 -6.03
N ASN A 164 14.18 -5.49 -6.87
CA ASN A 164 15.57 -5.25 -7.21
C ASN A 164 15.71 -3.95 -8.03
N ASN A 165 16.85 -3.29 -7.85
CA ASN A 165 17.25 -2.15 -8.67
C ASN A 165 17.28 -2.49 -10.18
N GLN A 166 16.78 -1.59 -11.02
CA GLN A 166 16.88 -1.62 -12.48
C GLN A 166 18.23 -1.04 -12.98
N TYR A 167 18.80 -0.06 -12.26
CA TYR A 167 20.14 0.49 -12.52
C TYR A 167 21.04 0.39 -11.27
N PRO A 168 22.36 0.20 -11.43
CA PRO A 168 23.08 -0.03 -12.70
C PRO A 168 22.70 -1.33 -13.40
N ARG A 169 22.45 -1.29 -14.73
CA ARG A 169 21.78 -2.37 -15.51
C ARG A 169 22.50 -3.73 -15.53
N GLN A 170 23.80 -3.79 -15.23
CA GLN A 170 24.55 -5.05 -15.08
C GLN A 170 24.42 -5.68 -13.68
N GLN A 171 23.75 -4.99 -12.75
CA GLN A 171 23.89 -5.21 -11.31
C GLN A 171 22.54 -5.17 -10.59
N ILE A 172 21.53 -5.80 -11.20
CA ILE A 172 20.11 -5.81 -10.79
C ILE A 172 19.79 -6.79 -9.63
N ALA A 173 20.56 -6.71 -8.54
CA ALA A 173 20.56 -7.69 -7.45
C ALA A 173 20.45 -7.08 -6.04
N THR A 174 20.13 -5.79 -5.94
CA THR A 174 20.00 -5.05 -4.68
C THR A 174 18.55 -4.63 -4.50
N SER A 175 17.86 -5.16 -3.49
CA SER A 175 16.49 -4.79 -3.16
C SER A 175 16.40 -3.38 -2.56
N SER A 176 15.24 -2.72 -2.69
CA SER A 176 14.91 -1.54 -1.88
C SER A 176 14.93 -1.84 -0.37
N TYR A 177 14.63 -3.08 0.03
CA TYR A 177 14.71 -3.54 1.42
C TYR A 177 16.14 -3.83 1.89
N ASP A 178 17.02 -4.36 1.02
CA ASP A 178 18.46 -4.51 1.33
C ASP A 178 19.12 -3.14 1.65
N CYS A 179 18.54 -2.03 1.15
CA CYS A 179 18.98 -0.67 1.48
C CYS A 179 18.56 -0.25 2.90
N ILE A 180 17.31 -0.50 3.27
CA ILE A 180 16.77 -0.19 4.60
C ILE A 180 17.47 -1.01 5.68
N ASP A 181 17.71 -2.30 5.44
CA ASP A 181 18.46 -3.16 6.36
C ASP A 181 19.83 -2.56 6.69
N GLN A 182 20.55 -2.03 5.71
CA GLN A 182 21.88 -1.43 5.91
C GLN A 182 21.83 -0.10 6.65
N ILE A 183 20.78 0.71 6.47
CA ILE A 183 20.58 1.94 7.24
C ILE A 183 20.25 1.59 8.72
N ILE A 184 19.39 0.58 8.96
CA ILE A 184 19.11 0.08 10.32
C ILE A 184 20.40 -0.42 10.98
N GLN A 185 21.15 -1.30 10.32
CA GLN A 185 22.39 -1.89 10.86
C GLN A 185 23.44 -0.83 11.21
N TYR A 186 23.61 0.21 10.37
CA TYR A 186 24.54 1.30 10.63
C TYR A 186 24.18 2.14 11.87
N PHE A 187 22.88 2.33 12.13
CA PHE A 187 22.39 3.08 13.30
C PHE A 187 22.21 2.22 14.56
N ALA A 188 22.13 0.90 14.43
CA ALA A 188 22.14 -0.03 15.54
C ALA A 188 23.56 -0.28 16.09
N ASP A 189 24.60 -0.01 15.30
CA ASP A 189 26.00 -0.12 15.71
C ASP A 189 26.34 0.81 16.90
N LYS A 190 26.22 0.27 18.11
CA LYS A 190 26.55 0.94 19.39
C LYS A 190 27.99 1.43 19.50
N SER A 191 28.93 0.96 18.65
CA SER A 191 30.29 1.51 18.61
C SER A 191 30.35 2.87 17.90
N ARG A 192 29.32 3.21 17.12
CA ARG A 192 29.11 4.52 16.47
C ARG A 192 28.04 5.35 17.20
N TYR A 193 26.92 4.73 17.56
CA TYR A 193 25.74 5.37 18.13
C TYR A 193 25.40 4.78 19.51
N PRO A 194 26.23 5.00 20.54
CA PRO A 194 26.11 4.32 21.83
C PRO A 194 24.76 4.59 22.53
N ASN A 195 24.17 5.76 22.31
CA ASN A 195 22.96 6.23 22.97
C ASN A 195 21.67 6.06 22.15
N VAL A 196 21.71 5.47 20.95
CA VAL A 196 20.49 5.15 20.20
C VAL A 196 19.68 4.09 20.94
N HIS A 197 18.41 4.42 21.22
CA HIS A 197 17.48 3.54 21.94
C HIS A 197 16.36 3.00 21.05
N GLN A 198 16.00 3.74 20.00
CA GLN A 198 14.89 3.42 19.12
C GLN A 198 15.15 3.90 17.68
N ILE A 199 15.01 2.98 16.73
CA ILE A 199 14.89 3.24 15.31
C ILE A 199 13.40 3.12 14.93
N VAL A 200 12.91 4.04 14.12
CA VAL A 200 11.57 3.98 13.52
C VAL A 200 11.73 3.99 12.00
N VAL A 201 11.21 2.97 11.32
CA VAL A 201 11.12 2.94 9.85
C VAL A 201 9.66 3.19 9.50
N GLY A 202 9.35 4.34 8.92
CA GLY A 202 7.99 4.73 8.61
C GLY A 202 7.78 5.09 7.15
N GLY A 203 6.53 5.26 6.77
CA GLY A 203 6.18 5.88 5.50
C GLY A 203 4.70 6.29 5.47
N HIS A 204 4.35 7.18 4.53
CA HIS A 204 2.97 7.56 4.26
C HIS A 204 2.58 7.15 2.84
N SER A 205 1.31 6.80 2.59
CA SER A 205 0.81 6.45 1.25
C SER A 205 1.58 5.26 0.64
N ALA A 206 2.16 5.41 -0.56
CA ALA A 206 3.14 4.49 -1.14
C ALA A 206 4.20 3.98 -0.15
N GLY A 207 4.83 4.89 0.60
CA GLY A 207 5.85 4.55 1.60
C GLY A 207 5.29 3.76 2.79
N ALA A 208 3.99 3.90 3.11
CA ALA A 208 3.35 3.05 4.11
C ALA A 208 3.14 1.62 3.56
N GLN A 209 2.83 1.46 2.27
CA GLN A 209 2.73 0.13 1.66
C GLN A 209 4.09 -0.58 1.64
N PHE A 210 5.17 0.17 1.36
CA PHE A 210 6.55 -0.29 1.47
C PHE A 210 6.81 -0.84 2.87
N VAL A 211 6.54 -0.05 3.91
CA VAL A 211 6.84 -0.44 5.31
C VAL A 211 5.98 -1.61 5.77
N HIS A 212 4.71 -1.68 5.34
CA HIS A 212 3.83 -2.82 5.61
C HIS A 212 4.31 -4.12 4.96
N ARG A 213 4.76 -4.07 3.71
CA ARG A 213 5.32 -5.25 3.02
C ARG A 213 6.70 -5.63 3.58
N TYR A 214 7.52 -4.64 3.94
CA TYR A 214 8.79 -4.85 4.65
C TYR A 214 8.58 -5.50 6.03
N ALA A 215 7.51 -5.19 6.75
CA ALA A 215 7.19 -5.88 8.01
C ALA A 215 7.00 -7.40 7.82
N ALA A 216 6.42 -7.81 6.68
CA ALA A 216 6.12 -9.21 6.38
C ALA A 216 7.34 -10.00 5.90
N VAL A 217 8.15 -9.43 5.00
CA VAL A 217 9.29 -10.15 4.39
C VAL A 217 10.66 -9.69 4.87
N GLY A 218 10.76 -8.61 5.64
CA GLY A 218 12.00 -8.11 6.25
C GLY A 218 12.73 -9.19 7.04
N TYR A 219 14.06 -9.23 6.96
CA TYR A 219 14.85 -10.20 7.73
C TYR A 219 14.66 -10.02 9.25
N ASP A 220 15.10 -11.01 10.01
CA ASP A 220 15.35 -10.82 11.44
C ASP A 220 16.67 -10.06 11.59
N LEU A 221 16.61 -8.86 12.20
CA LEU A 221 17.75 -8.00 12.47
C LEU A 221 18.11 -7.95 13.96
N SER A 222 17.53 -8.83 14.79
CA SER A 222 17.71 -8.83 16.26
C SER A 222 19.18 -8.91 16.71
N GLU A 223 20.03 -9.68 15.99
CA GLU A 223 21.47 -9.76 16.24
C GLU A 223 22.19 -8.41 16.05
N TYR A 224 21.75 -7.59 15.08
CA TYR A 224 22.29 -6.25 14.85
C TYR A 224 21.70 -5.20 15.81
N LEU A 225 20.42 -5.33 16.15
CA LEU A 225 19.69 -4.39 16.99
C LEU A 225 20.09 -4.46 18.47
N GLY A 226 20.30 -5.66 19.03
CA GLY A 226 20.64 -5.84 20.44
C GLY A 226 19.55 -5.29 21.38
N ASP A 227 19.84 -4.19 22.08
CA ASP A 227 18.88 -3.47 22.93
C ASP A 227 18.08 -2.37 22.19
N VAL A 228 18.46 -2.02 20.95
CA VAL A 228 17.81 -0.97 20.16
C VAL A 228 16.42 -1.45 19.71
N GLY A 229 15.38 -0.71 20.06
CA GLY A 229 14.03 -0.97 19.57
C GLY A 229 13.89 -0.64 18.08
N LEU A 230 13.13 -1.45 17.34
CA LEU A 230 12.71 -1.18 15.97
C LEU A 230 11.18 -1.17 15.90
N THR A 231 10.61 -0.10 15.35
CA THR A 231 9.16 0.04 15.12
C THR A 231 8.89 0.44 13.68
N LEU A 232 7.88 -0.19 13.08
CA LEU A 232 7.49 0.01 11.69
C LEU A 232 6.22 0.86 11.63
N TRP A 233 6.29 2.06 11.05
CA TRP A 233 5.22 3.06 11.10
C TRP A 233 4.47 3.14 9.75
N VAL A 234 3.16 2.86 9.79
CA VAL A 234 2.32 2.62 8.60
C VAL A 234 1.20 3.65 8.55
N GLY A 235 1.42 4.76 7.84
CA GLY A 235 0.46 5.87 7.72
C GLY A 235 -0.32 5.88 6.39
N ASN A 236 -1.64 5.66 6.41
CA ASN A 236 -2.50 5.73 5.21
C ASN A 236 -1.98 4.97 3.95
N PRO A 237 -1.53 3.71 4.02
CA PRO A 237 -1.18 2.96 2.81
C PRO A 237 -2.41 2.78 1.91
N ASN A 238 -2.20 2.67 0.59
CA ASN A 238 -3.33 2.46 -0.32
C ASN A 238 -3.89 1.04 -0.26
N SER A 239 -3.04 0.04 -0.02
CA SER A 239 -3.42 -1.37 0.09
C SER A 239 -2.49 -2.10 1.06
N TYR A 240 -2.93 -3.28 1.51
CA TYR A 240 -2.28 -4.07 2.54
C TYR A 240 -1.93 -5.45 1.99
N LEU A 241 -0.70 -5.88 2.25
CA LEU A 241 -0.34 -7.28 2.08
C LEU A 241 -1.19 -8.12 3.04
N TRP A 242 -2.12 -8.90 2.49
CA TRP A 242 -2.99 -9.79 3.24
C TRP A 242 -2.24 -11.07 3.62
N LEU A 243 -2.21 -11.40 4.91
CA LEU A 243 -1.41 -12.53 5.43
C LEU A 243 -2.13 -13.88 5.32
N ASN A 244 -3.09 -14.01 4.39
CA ASN A 244 -3.75 -15.25 3.95
C ASN A 244 -4.57 -14.98 2.66
N SER A 245 -5.23 -16.01 2.11
CA SER A 245 -6.08 -15.93 0.90
C SER A 245 -7.55 -15.56 1.15
N SER A 246 -7.97 -15.25 2.39
CA SER A 246 -9.32 -14.73 2.64
C SER A 246 -9.42 -13.26 2.24
N ARG A 247 -10.59 -12.76 1.84
CA ARG A 247 -10.85 -11.34 1.60
C ARG A 247 -12.24 -10.95 2.12
N PRO A 248 -12.45 -9.69 2.54
CA PRO A 248 -13.74 -9.18 3.03
C PRO A 248 -14.81 -9.01 1.93
N ILE A 249 -14.39 -8.96 0.66
CA ILE A 249 -15.21 -8.77 -0.55
C ILE A 249 -14.95 -9.93 -1.54
N ASP A 250 -15.93 -10.23 -2.38
CA ASP A 250 -15.89 -11.38 -3.31
C ASP A 250 -14.76 -11.29 -4.35
N THR A 251 -13.96 -12.35 -4.43
CA THR A 251 -12.79 -12.46 -5.32
C THR A 251 -13.11 -13.12 -6.66
N SER A 252 -14.37 -13.50 -6.94
CA SER A 252 -14.74 -14.31 -8.11
C SER A 252 -14.29 -13.74 -9.46
N ASN A 253 -14.15 -12.41 -9.56
CA ASN A 253 -13.77 -11.68 -10.78
C ASN A 253 -12.34 -11.12 -10.71
N CYS A 254 -11.52 -11.57 -9.75
CA CYS A 254 -10.17 -11.06 -9.52
C CYS A 254 -9.19 -12.22 -9.35
N ALA A 255 -8.41 -12.53 -10.40
CA ALA A 255 -7.54 -13.71 -10.42
C ALA A 255 -6.21 -13.49 -9.69
N ASP A 256 -5.69 -12.27 -9.73
CA ASP A 256 -4.42 -11.80 -9.15
C ASP A 256 -4.57 -11.26 -7.71
N TYR A 257 -5.76 -11.39 -7.11
CA TYR A 257 -6.10 -10.81 -5.81
C TYR A 257 -5.16 -11.20 -4.65
N ASN A 258 -4.44 -12.32 -4.81
CA ASN A 258 -3.52 -12.88 -3.83
C ASN A 258 -2.05 -12.89 -4.31
N ASP A 259 -1.75 -12.28 -5.46
CA ASP A 259 -0.38 -12.10 -5.95
C ASP A 259 0.39 -11.11 -5.07
N TRP A 260 1.72 -11.21 -5.12
CA TRP A 260 2.61 -10.36 -4.35
C TRP A 260 2.26 -8.87 -4.49
N ARG A 261 2.41 -8.16 -3.36
CA ARG A 261 1.88 -6.82 -3.02
C ARG A 261 0.53 -6.81 -2.32
N MET A 262 -0.39 -7.73 -2.67
CA MET A 262 -1.72 -7.84 -2.05
C MET A 262 -1.91 -9.19 -1.32
N GLY A 263 -1.25 -10.25 -1.76
CA GLY A 263 -1.09 -11.53 -1.07
C GLY A 263 0.32 -12.10 -1.23
N LEU A 264 0.45 -13.43 -1.19
CA LEU A 264 1.75 -14.13 -1.16
C LEU A 264 2.01 -15.07 -2.36
N ASP A 265 1.09 -15.14 -3.32
CA ASP A 265 1.29 -15.90 -4.55
C ASP A 265 2.20 -15.13 -5.53
N ASN A 266 2.75 -15.82 -6.53
CA ASN A 266 3.58 -15.25 -7.59
C ASN A 266 4.76 -14.35 -7.12
N TYR A 267 5.33 -14.63 -5.93
CA TYR A 267 6.48 -13.90 -5.37
C TYR A 267 7.74 -14.03 -6.24
N ASP A 268 8.01 -13.00 -7.02
CA ASP A 268 9.12 -12.89 -7.97
C ASP A 268 10.40 -12.28 -7.36
N GLN A 269 10.28 -11.69 -6.16
CA GLN A 269 11.35 -10.90 -5.54
C GLN A 269 12.52 -11.75 -5.04
N THR A 270 13.74 -11.19 -5.12
CA THR A 270 14.94 -11.90 -4.64
C THR A 270 15.23 -11.70 -3.16
N TYR A 271 14.58 -10.71 -2.53
CA TYR A 271 14.70 -10.42 -1.11
C TYR A 271 13.92 -11.43 -0.26
N ASN A 272 14.59 -12.06 0.70
CA ASN A 272 14.05 -13.04 1.66
C ASN A 272 13.03 -14.06 1.09
N LYS A 273 13.20 -14.47 -0.17
CA LYS A 273 12.30 -15.44 -0.84
C LYS A 273 12.25 -16.78 -0.10
N GLU A 274 13.29 -17.13 0.65
CA GLU A 274 13.37 -18.32 1.50
C GLU A 274 12.40 -18.25 2.71
N LEU A 275 11.96 -17.06 3.13
CA LEU A 275 10.86 -16.90 4.08
C LEU A 275 9.51 -17.18 3.41
N VAL A 276 9.25 -16.58 2.24
CA VAL A 276 7.97 -16.76 1.52
C VAL A 276 7.81 -18.20 1.02
N ALA A 277 8.89 -18.85 0.58
CA ALA A 277 8.92 -20.26 0.19
C ALA A 277 8.68 -21.25 1.35
N ARG A 278 8.70 -20.79 2.63
CA ARG A 278 8.22 -21.57 3.79
C ARG A 278 6.70 -21.44 4.01
N GLY A 279 6.01 -20.67 3.17
CA GLY A 279 4.56 -20.52 3.15
C GLY A 279 4.03 -19.47 4.12
N VAL A 280 2.72 -19.20 3.99
CA VAL A 280 1.97 -18.13 4.68
C VAL A 280 2.25 -18.06 6.19
N ALA A 281 2.26 -19.21 6.88
CA ALA A 281 2.48 -19.26 8.32
C ALA A 281 3.87 -18.77 8.75
N ALA A 282 4.90 -18.93 7.92
CA ALA A 282 6.23 -18.42 8.20
C ALA A 282 6.29 -16.89 8.02
N VAL A 283 5.66 -16.37 6.97
CA VAL A 283 5.54 -14.92 6.72
C VAL A 283 4.73 -14.24 7.84
N GLN A 284 3.61 -14.83 8.25
CA GLN A 284 2.79 -14.32 9.35
C GLN A 284 3.55 -14.36 10.69
N ALA A 285 4.33 -15.41 10.96
CA ALA A 285 5.19 -15.46 12.14
C ALA A 285 6.29 -14.39 12.13
N ASN A 286 6.83 -14.04 10.95
CA ASN A 286 7.78 -12.93 10.82
C ASN A 286 7.09 -11.56 11.01
N TYR A 287 5.90 -11.36 10.44
CA TYR A 287 5.10 -10.14 10.62
C TYR A 287 4.79 -9.88 12.10
N ASN A 288 4.26 -10.91 12.78
CA ASN A 288 3.92 -10.87 14.21
C ASN A 288 5.16 -10.79 15.15
N SER A 289 6.38 -10.75 14.61
CA SER A 289 7.61 -10.53 15.40
C SER A 289 8.07 -9.07 15.42
N LYS A 290 7.46 -8.20 14.60
CA LYS A 290 7.78 -6.76 14.53
C LYS A 290 6.85 -5.99 15.46
N SER A 291 7.23 -4.76 15.86
CA SER A 291 6.29 -3.79 16.45
C SER A 291 5.79 -2.86 15.36
N ILE A 292 4.48 -2.81 15.14
CA ILE A 292 3.88 -2.00 14.08
C ILE A 292 3.02 -0.87 14.67
N ALA A 293 3.24 0.35 14.19
CA ALA A 293 2.47 1.54 14.55
C ALA A 293 1.64 1.99 13.36
N TYR A 294 0.36 1.62 13.35
CA TYR A 294 -0.58 2.04 12.32
C TYR A 294 -1.14 3.43 12.68
N VAL A 295 -1.17 4.35 11.72
CA VAL A 295 -1.82 5.67 11.90
C VAL A 295 -2.78 5.95 10.76
N ARG A 296 -4.05 6.24 11.10
CA ARG A 296 -5.13 6.36 10.12
C ARG A 296 -5.79 7.74 10.09
N GLY A 297 -5.70 8.40 8.94
CA GLY A 297 -6.44 9.60 8.60
C GLY A 297 -7.92 9.33 8.32
N LEU A 298 -8.79 9.67 9.26
CA LEU A 298 -10.24 9.43 9.21
C LEU A 298 -10.99 10.23 8.11
N ARG A 299 -10.31 11.16 7.43
CA ARG A 299 -10.82 11.88 6.24
C ARG A 299 -10.17 11.43 4.92
N ASP A 300 -9.22 10.49 4.94
CA ASP A 300 -8.60 9.94 3.74
C ASP A 300 -9.53 8.93 3.05
N ARG A 301 -10.67 9.41 2.55
CA ARG A 301 -11.70 8.64 1.84
C ARG A 301 -11.43 8.52 0.33
N GLY A 302 -10.20 8.83 -0.10
CA GLY A 302 -9.82 8.78 -1.51
C GLY A 302 -9.53 7.35 -1.99
N ASP A 303 -9.21 7.26 -3.28
CA ASP A 303 -8.72 6.04 -3.93
C ASP A 303 -9.76 4.91 -3.93
N THR A 304 -10.92 5.21 -4.51
CA THR A 304 -11.78 4.19 -5.11
C THR A 304 -10.99 3.52 -6.21
N SER A 305 -10.57 2.27 -5.98
CA SER A 305 -9.71 1.56 -6.92
C SER A 305 -10.55 0.71 -7.86
N ASP A 306 -10.42 0.96 -9.15
CA ASP A 306 -11.00 0.12 -10.21
C ASP A 306 -10.18 -1.17 -10.43
N ASP A 307 -8.92 -1.20 -9.96
CA ASP A 307 -8.11 -2.42 -9.89
C ASP A 307 -8.74 -3.39 -8.87
N CYS A 308 -9.05 -4.61 -9.30
CA CYS A 308 -9.80 -5.55 -8.47
C CYS A 308 -9.04 -6.00 -7.21
N SER A 309 -7.71 -6.10 -7.29
CA SER A 309 -6.86 -6.68 -6.24
C SER A 309 -6.81 -5.86 -4.95
N PRO A 310 -6.64 -4.52 -4.97
CA PRO A 310 -6.91 -3.69 -3.80
C PRO A 310 -8.42 -3.56 -3.52
N PHE A 311 -9.31 -3.55 -4.51
CA PHE A 311 -10.76 -3.44 -4.28
C PHE A 311 -11.32 -4.55 -3.38
N VAL A 312 -10.83 -5.80 -3.50
CA VAL A 312 -11.28 -6.91 -2.64
C VAL A 312 -10.84 -6.77 -1.17
N GLU A 313 -9.89 -5.89 -0.85
CA GLU A 313 -9.57 -5.50 0.54
C GLU A 313 -10.60 -4.51 1.11
N GLY A 314 -11.29 -3.75 0.25
CA GLY A 314 -12.17 -2.64 0.60
C GLY A 314 -12.24 -1.58 -0.52
N GLN A 315 -13.39 -0.93 -0.67
CA GLN A 315 -13.66 -0.01 -1.79
C GLN A 315 -12.73 1.22 -1.81
N GLN A 316 -12.38 1.72 -0.63
CA GLN A 316 -11.62 2.96 -0.39
C GLN A 316 -10.66 2.76 0.80
N ARG A 317 -9.62 3.59 0.93
CA ARG A 317 -8.51 3.40 1.91
C ARG A 317 -8.97 3.22 3.37
N ASP A 318 -10.05 3.90 3.76
CA ASP A 318 -10.61 3.79 5.11
C ASP A 318 -11.12 2.36 5.36
N GLU A 319 -11.89 1.83 4.42
CA GLU A 319 -12.42 0.46 4.49
C GLU A 319 -11.30 -0.58 4.43
N ARG A 320 -10.31 -0.42 3.55
CA ARG A 320 -9.15 -1.33 3.43
C ARG A 320 -8.38 -1.43 4.75
N PHE A 321 -8.17 -0.30 5.43
CA PHE A 321 -7.57 -0.29 6.76
C PHE A 321 -8.41 -1.06 7.79
N PHE A 322 -9.70 -0.71 7.90
CA PHE A 322 -10.57 -1.31 8.91
C PHE A 322 -10.79 -2.81 8.69
N ASN A 323 -10.89 -3.25 7.44
CA ASN A 323 -10.96 -4.66 7.10
C ASN A 323 -9.64 -5.40 7.41
N PHE A 324 -8.48 -4.79 7.13
CA PHE A 324 -7.18 -5.39 7.48
C PHE A 324 -7.01 -5.55 9.00
N ILE A 325 -7.29 -4.49 9.77
CA ILE A 325 -7.17 -4.48 11.24
C ILE A 325 -8.23 -5.38 11.91
N ASN A 326 -9.32 -5.72 11.21
CA ASN A 326 -10.28 -6.75 11.62
C ASN A 326 -9.79 -8.18 11.33
N ALA A 327 -9.21 -8.42 10.15
CA ALA A 327 -8.70 -9.74 9.74
C ALA A 327 -7.40 -10.13 10.47
N PHE A 328 -6.55 -9.15 10.78
CA PHE A 328 -5.27 -9.32 11.44
C PHE A 328 -5.18 -8.36 12.64
N PRO A 329 -5.93 -8.64 13.73
CA PRO A 329 -6.02 -7.72 14.86
C PRO A 329 -4.63 -7.50 15.50
N PRO A 330 -4.14 -6.25 15.51
CA PRO A 330 -2.87 -5.86 16.13
C PRO A 330 -2.70 -6.41 17.55
N SER A 331 -1.55 -7.04 17.81
CA SER A 331 -1.37 -7.97 18.91
C SER A 331 -0.32 -7.52 19.93
N CYS A 332 -0.42 -8.04 21.16
CA CYS A 332 0.57 -7.79 22.21
C CYS A 332 0.50 -8.87 23.30
N ALA A 333 1.61 -9.13 23.98
CA ALA A 333 1.58 -9.85 25.27
C ALA A 333 1.09 -8.95 26.42
N GLY A 334 1.14 -7.62 26.24
CA GLY A 334 0.56 -6.61 27.12
C GLY A 334 1.05 -5.19 26.77
N PRO A 335 0.54 -4.13 27.43
CA PRO A 335 0.84 -2.74 27.05
C PRO A 335 2.30 -2.27 27.21
N ALA A 336 3.14 -3.05 27.90
CA ALA A 336 4.57 -2.78 28.07
C ALA A 336 5.48 -3.70 27.20
N ASP A 337 4.87 -4.48 26.31
CA ASP A 337 5.59 -5.32 25.36
C ASP A 337 6.25 -4.43 24.27
N PRO A 338 7.58 -4.48 24.08
CA PRO A 338 8.21 -3.71 23.01
C PRO A 338 7.73 -4.14 21.61
N ALA A 339 7.26 -5.39 21.44
CA ALA A 339 6.65 -5.87 20.20
C ALA A 339 5.18 -5.43 20.05
N CYS A 340 4.54 -4.85 21.07
CA CYS A 340 3.14 -4.40 21.02
C CYS A 340 2.87 -3.53 19.80
N ASP A 341 1.92 -3.93 18.97
CA ASP A 341 1.39 -3.07 17.91
C ASP A 341 0.55 -1.92 18.50
N THR A 342 0.29 -0.89 17.72
CA THR A 342 -0.52 0.28 18.11
C THR A 342 -1.37 0.77 16.94
N VAL A 343 -2.59 1.24 17.22
CA VAL A 343 -3.52 1.79 16.22
C VAL A 343 -3.96 3.19 16.63
N ASP A 344 -3.42 4.19 15.94
CA ASP A 344 -3.80 5.58 16.15
C ASP A 344 -4.76 6.07 15.07
N TYR A 345 -5.75 6.85 15.50
CA TYR A 345 -6.70 7.52 14.61
C TYR A 345 -6.47 9.03 14.63
N VAL A 346 -6.57 9.70 13.48
CA VAL A 346 -6.41 11.15 13.38
C VAL A 346 -7.43 11.76 12.42
N ASN A 347 -8.04 12.89 12.79
CA ASN A 347 -9.14 13.52 12.04
C ASN A 347 -8.61 14.37 10.85
N ILE A 348 -7.82 13.73 9.98
CA ILE A 348 -6.96 14.32 8.93
C ILE A 348 -7.20 13.56 7.61
N GLY A 349 -6.95 14.21 6.48
CA GLY A 349 -7.01 13.62 5.13
C GLY A 349 -5.74 12.86 4.74
N HIS A 350 -5.48 12.74 3.43
CA HIS A 350 -4.29 12.08 2.88
C HIS A 350 -3.04 12.99 2.86
N ASP A 351 -2.79 13.72 3.95
CA ASP A 351 -1.66 14.65 4.04
C ASP A 351 -0.55 14.14 4.96
N ALA A 352 0.65 14.02 4.40
CA ALA A 352 1.87 13.60 5.09
C ALA A 352 2.32 14.62 6.16
N GLY A 353 2.17 15.92 5.91
CA GLY A 353 2.59 16.96 6.86
C GLY A 353 1.77 16.89 8.14
N SER A 354 0.45 16.95 8.01
CA SER A 354 -0.50 16.92 9.11
C SER A 354 -0.48 15.59 9.88
N ILE A 355 -0.32 14.43 9.23
CA ILE A 355 -0.26 13.15 9.94
C ILE A 355 1.03 13.02 10.77
N PHE A 356 2.19 13.48 10.28
CA PHE A 356 3.43 13.49 11.07
C PHE A 356 3.37 14.51 12.22
N ALA A 357 2.81 15.70 11.96
CA ALA A 357 2.64 16.75 12.96
C ALA A 357 1.54 16.46 14.00
N SER A 358 0.66 15.48 13.75
CA SER A 358 -0.38 15.06 14.70
C SER A 358 0.20 14.53 16.01
N ALA A 359 -0.59 14.52 17.08
CA ALA A 359 -0.15 13.99 18.38
C ALA A 359 0.26 12.51 18.32
N ALA A 360 -0.41 11.72 17.47
CA ALA A 360 -0.06 10.34 17.16
C ALA A 360 1.28 10.25 16.41
N GLY A 361 1.43 10.99 15.31
CA GLY A 361 2.66 11.05 14.52
C GLY A 361 3.87 11.44 15.39
N GLN A 362 3.76 12.53 16.14
CA GLN A 362 4.79 12.97 17.08
C GLN A 362 5.13 11.89 18.12
N ALA A 363 4.12 11.19 18.65
CA ALA A 363 4.34 10.12 19.63
C ALA A 363 5.15 8.95 19.05
N ARG A 364 4.66 8.34 17.97
CA ARG A 364 5.26 7.11 17.43
C ARG A 364 6.59 7.37 16.71
N LEU A 365 6.71 8.48 16.00
CA LEU A 365 7.92 8.82 15.25
C LEU A 365 9.05 9.26 16.20
N PHE A 366 8.76 10.12 17.20
CA PHE A 366 9.81 10.78 17.99
C PHE A 366 9.86 10.39 19.48
N ILE A 367 8.72 10.17 20.15
CA ILE A 367 8.63 10.16 21.63
C ILE A 367 8.67 8.74 22.22
N ASP A 368 7.93 7.78 21.65
CA ASP A 368 7.77 6.43 22.24
C ASP A 368 9.09 5.66 22.26
N ASN A 369 9.54 5.24 23.44
CA ASN A 369 10.84 4.64 23.77
C ASN A 369 12.05 5.59 23.53
N PHE A 370 11.86 6.91 23.63
CA PHE A 370 12.97 7.87 23.49
C PHE A 370 14.05 7.71 24.57
N THR A 371 13.70 7.15 25.73
CA THR A 371 14.60 7.00 26.89
C THR A 371 15.12 5.57 27.10
N GLY A 372 14.86 4.66 26.16
CA GLY A 372 15.21 3.23 26.28
C GLY A 372 14.39 2.46 27.32
N GLN A 373 13.42 3.11 27.99
CA GLN A 373 12.59 2.49 29.03
C GLN A 373 11.41 1.68 28.49
N LYS A 374 11.30 1.52 27.16
CA LYS A 374 10.19 0.88 26.45
C LYS A 374 8.83 1.56 26.73
N ASP A 375 8.88 2.85 27.07
CA ASP A 375 7.71 3.68 27.35
C ASP A 375 6.95 4.01 26.06
N LYS A 376 5.65 3.73 26.02
CA LYS A 376 4.80 3.86 24.83
C LYS A 376 3.51 4.59 25.21
N LYS A 377 3.07 5.56 24.40
CA LYS A 377 1.78 6.23 24.64
C LYS A 377 0.61 5.27 24.39
N PRO A 378 -0.52 5.43 25.10
CA PRO A 378 -1.78 4.79 24.72
C PRO A 378 -2.18 5.20 23.30
N ASP A 379 -2.99 4.35 22.66
CA ASP A 379 -3.50 4.57 21.31
C ASP A 379 -4.32 5.87 21.22
N TYR A 380 -4.03 6.64 20.17
CA TYR A 380 -4.54 8.00 20.03
C TYR A 380 -5.92 8.05 19.40
N PHE A 381 -6.79 8.84 20.05
CA PHE A 381 -8.13 9.23 19.60
C PHE A 381 -9.05 8.01 19.43
N CYS A 382 -9.96 7.82 20.40
CA CYS A 382 -10.81 6.63 20.57
C CYS A 382 -10.11 5.46 21.29
N PRO A 383 -10.81 4.72 22.19
CA PRO A 383 -10.21 3.58 22.87
C PRO A 383 -10.16 2.34 21.97
N ARG A 384 -8.98 2.07 21.39
CA ARG A 384 -8.46 0.69 21.38
C ARG A 384 -7.70 0.49 22.70
N GLN A 385 -8.00 -0.55 23.46
CA GLN A 385 -7.34 -0.81 24.75
C GLN A 385 -6.90 -2.26 24.96
N GLN A 386 -7.38 -3.25 24.19
CA GLN A 386 -6.85 -4.62 24.19
C GLN A 386 -7.23 -5.44 22.94
N ALA A 387 -6.65 -6.64 22.83
CA ALA A 387 -7.07 -7.64 21.86
C ALA A 387 -8.51 -8.10 22.17
N GLY A 388 -9.40 -8.02 21.17
CA GLY A 388 -10.83 -8.32 21.31
C GLY A 388 -11.76 -7.10 21.23
N ASP A 389 -11.20 -5.88 21.28
CA ASP A 389 -11.94 -4.65 20.99
C ASP A 389 -12.35 -4.57 19.51
N SER A 390 -13.36 -3.73 19.22
CA SER A 390 -13.73 -3.40 17.85
C SER A 390 -12.56 -2.75 17.09
N PRO A 391 -12.23 -3.19 15.86
CA PRO A 391 -11.27 -2.51 15.01
C PRO A 391 -11.86 -1.24 14.37
N LEU A 392 -13.19 -1.17 14.27
CA LEU A 392 -13.93 0.02 13.83
C LEU A 392 -13.89 1.07 14.95
N PRO A 393 -13.75 2.37 14.63
CA PRO A 393 -13.68 3.41 15.64
C PRO A 393 -15.07 3.56 16.30
N ASP A 394 -15.13 3.71 17.62
CA ASP A 394 -16.39 3.96 18.32
C ASP A 394 -17.08 5.20 17.69
N PRO A 395 -18.37 5.12 17.29
CA PRO A 395 -19.04 6.21 16.60
C PRO A 395 -19.14 7.53 17.41
N THR A 396 -18.92 7.49 18.73
CA THR A 396 -18.82 8.70 19.58
C THR A 396 -17.51 9.46 19.40
N CYS A 397 -16.49 8.83 18.84
CA CYS A 397 -15.16 9.42 18.70
C CYS A 397 -15.04 10.42 17.55
N ASP A 398 -15.97 10.45 16.59
CA ASP A 398 -15.92 11.39 15.47
C ASP A 398 -17.07 12.40 15.49
N ARG A 399 -16.74 13.67 15.22
CA ARG A 399 -17.74 14.72 14.91
C ARG A 399 -18.06 14.78 13.42
N VAL A 400 -17.36 14.01 12.57
CA VAL A 400 -17.60 13.90 11.13
C VAL A 400 -18.64 12.81 10.86
N VAL A 401 -19.92 13.23 10.87
CA VAL A 401 -21.14 12.42 10.66
C VAL A 401 -21.36 11.37 11.76
N GLN A 402 -22.38 11.62 12.59
CA GLN A 402 -22.87 10.66 13.57
C GLN A 402 -23.54 9.47 12.86
N PRO A 403 -23.50 8.25 13.43
CA PRO A 403 -24.19 7.11 12.85
C PRO A 403 -25.71 7.35 12.81
N PRO A 404 -26.43 6.71 11.87
CA PRO A 404 -27.89 6.77 11.84
C PRO A 404 -28.50 6.31 13.17
N SER A 405 -29.51 7.04 13.65
CA SER A 405 -30.06 6.86 15.00
C SER A 405 -31.57 6.99 15.04
N GLY A 406 -32.19 6.55 16.14
CA GLY A 406 -33.64 6.49 16.31
C GLY A 406 -34.20 5.07 16.16
N THR A 407 -35.51 4.96 15.94
CA THR A 407 -36.20 3.68 15.75
C THR A 407 -37.34 3.89 14.75
N PHE A 408 -37.28 3.19 13.63
CA PHE A 408 -38.26 3.32 12.54
C PHE A 408 -38.96 1.98 12.33
N ASN A 409 -40.29 1.96 12.43
CA ASN A 409 -41.11 0.76 12.24
C ASN A 409 -40.67 -0.45 13.11
N GLY A 410 -40.14 -0.18 14.32
CA GLY A 410 -39.61 -1.18 15.25
C GLY A 410 -38.16 -1.61 15.00
N MET A 411 -37.52 -1.09 13.96
CA MET A 411 -36.12 -1.36 13.61
C MET A 411 -35.18 -0.27 14.12
N THR A 412 -33.99 -0.67 14.55
CA THR A 412 -32.85 0.19 14.94
C THR A 412 -31.66 -0.06 14.03
N TYR A 413 -30.73 0.90 13.92
CA TYR A 413 -29.55 0.76 13.08
C TYR A 413 -28.64 -0.40 13.54
N GLN A 414 -28.12 -1.17 12.58
CA GLN A 414 -27.31 -2.38 12.80
C GLN A 414 -25.91 -2.26 12.16
N GLY A 415 -25.47 -1.04 11.85
CA GLY A 415 -24.18 -0.76 11.22
C GLY A 415 -24.22 -0.76 9.69
N CYS A 416 -23.07 -0.47 9.10
CA CYS A 416 -22.81 -0.51 7.67
C CYS A 416 -22.30 -1.89 7.22
N TRP A 417 -22.87 -2.44 6.14
CA TRP A 417 -22.56 -3.77 5.63
C TRP A 417 -22.24 -3.77 4.13
N THR A 418 -21.37 -4.67 3.67
CA THR A 418 -21.16 -4.90 2.24
C THR A 418 -22.42 -5.44 1.56
N ASP A 419 -22.62 -5.05 0.30
CA ASP A 419 -23.62 -5.62 -0.61
C ASP A 419 -23.03 -5.71 -2.02
N SER A 420 -22.15 -6.70 -2.21
CA SER A 420 -21.30 -6.85 -3.39
C SER A 420 -21.38 -8.26 -3.96
N GLY A 421 -21.72 -8.38 -5.24
CA GLY A 421 -21.83 -9.65 -5.96
C GLY A 421 -23.19 -10.34 -5.76
N ILE A 422 -23.43 -10.93 -4.59
CA ILE A 422 -24.73 -11.53 -4.23
C ILE A 422 -25.38 -10.64 -3.19
N ALA A 423 -26.65 -10.27 -3.40
CA ALA A 423 -27.40 -9.39 -2.51
C ALA A 423 -27.33 -9.87 -1.04
N SER A 424 -26.86 -9.01 -0.15
CA SER A 424 -26.68 -9.30 1.29
C SER A 424 -27.99 -9.52 2.04
N LEU A 425 -29.12 -9.04 1.48
CA LEU A 425 -30.47 -9.33 1.93
C LEU A 425 -31.29 -10.01 0.81
N SER A 426 -32.18 -10.92 1.19
CA SER A 426 -32.83 -11.86 0.26
C SER A 426 -33.82 -11.23 -0.73
N LYS A 427 -34.29 -10.00 -0.47
CA LYS A 427 -35.35 -9.36 -1.27
C LYS A 427 -35.05 -7.89 -1.58
N ARG A 428 -34.55 -7.59 -2.78
CA ARG A 428 -34.57 -6.21 -3.32
C ARG A 428 -36.00 -5.77 -3.64
N MET A 429 -36.33 -4.54 -3.26
CA MET A 429 -37.59 -3.86 -3.55
C MET A 429 -37.44 -2.97 -4.81
N PRO A 430 -38.55 -2.47 -5.41
CA PRO A 430 -38.46 -1.47 -6.47
C PRO A 430 -37.84 -0.16 -5.95
N ASP A 431 -37.00 0.45 -6.78
CA ASP A 431 -36.29 1.69 -6.44
C ASP A 431 -37.25 2.88 -6.34
N ASP A 432 -36.96 3.80 -5.44
CA ASP A 432 -37.85 4.88 -5.06
C ASP A 432 -37.06 6.19 -4.95
N SER A 433 -37.34 7.16 -5.82
CA SER A 433 -36.73 8.49 -5.72
C SER A 433 -37.17 9.28 -4.48
N SER A 434 -38.17 8.78 -3.75
CA SER A 434 -38.59 9.26 -2.43
C SER A 434 -38.21 8.30 -1.29
N ASN A 435 -37.22 7.42 -1.47
CA ASN A 435 -36.75 6.49 -0.44
C ASN A 435 -36.23 7.23 0.81
N SER A 436 -36.46 6.64 1.97
CA SER A 436 -35.99 7.11 3.28
C SER A 436 -35.89 5.95 4.26
N VAL A 437 -35.28 6.14 5.44
CA VAL A 437 -35.18 5.10 6.47
C VAL A 437 -36.57 4.65 6.92
N ASP A 438 -37.47 5.59 7.19
CA ASP A 438 -38.87 5.28 7.53
C ASP A 438 -39.54 4.46 6.41
N ARG A 439 -39.41 4.90 5.15
CA ARG A 439 -40.07 4.24 4.03
C ARG A 439 -39.55 2.85 3.73
N CYS A 440 -38.23 2.62 3.82
CA CYS A 440 -37.67 1.29 3.59
C CYS A 440 -37.95 0.35 4.78
N THR A 441 -37.73 0.79 6.02
CA THR A 441 -38.10 -0.02 7.21
C THR A 441 -39.58 -0.36 7.22
N LYS A 442 -40.46 0.57 6.84
CA LYS A 442 -41.90 0.31 6.68
C LYS A 442 -42.19 -0.70 5.58
N LYS A 443 -41.63 -0.55 4.37
CA LYS A 443 -41.80 -1.50 3.26
C LYS A 443 -41.39 -2.93 3.66
N CYS A 444 -40.31 -3.09 4.42
CA CYS A 444 -39.85 -4.39 4.89
C CYS A 444 -40.71 -4.95 6.04
N ALA A 445 -41.09 -4.12 7.02
CA ALA A 445 -41.95 -4.51 8.12
C ALA A 445 -43.38 -4.90 7.67
N ASP A 446 -43.98 -4.11 6.75
CA ASP A 446 -45.28 -4.42 6.12
C ASP A 446 -45.23 -5.73 5.29
N ALA A 447 -44.04 -6.08 4.77
CA ALA A 447 -43.78 -7.34 4.07
C ALA A 447 -43.39 -8.51 5.01
N GLY A 448 -43.28 -8.26 6.33
CA GLY A 448 -43.02 -9.27 7.36
C GLY A 448 -41.54 -9.56 7.66
N TYR A 449 -40.60 -8.78 7.12
CA TYR A 449 -39.16 -9.01 7.29
C TYR A 449 -38.58 -8.35 8.55
N ALA A 450 -37.63 -9.03 9.21
CA ALA A 450 -36.97 -8.55 10.42
C ALA A 450 -35.85 -7.49 10.19
N LEU A 451 -35.31 -7.40 8.96
CA LEU A 451 -34.26 -6.48 8.54
C LEU A 451 -34.69 -5.65 7.30
N ALA A 452 -34.20 -4.41 7.25
CA ALA A 452 -34.26 -3.52 6.10
C ALA A 452 -32.86 -2.96 5.83
N GLY A 453 -32.41 -2.94 4.58
CA GLY A 453 -31.14 -2.36 4.16
C GLY A 453 -31.37 -1.37 3.02
N MET A 454 -30.65 -0.25 3.08
CA MET A 454 -30.80 0.85 2.13
C MET A 454 -29.47 1.03 1.41
N GLU A 455 -29.51 1.19 0.08
CA GLU A 455 -28.31 1.38 -0.77
C GLU A 455 -28.52 2.55 -1.73
N PHE A 456 -27.43 3.25 -2.07
CA PHE A 456 -27.35 4.27 -3.12
C PHE A 456 -28.45 5.35 -3.03
N GLY A 457 -28.84 5.73 -1.81
CA GLY A 457 -29.87 6.74 -1.51
C GLY A 457 -31.33 6.38 -1.88
N THR A 458 -31.52 5.48 -2.85
CA THR A 458 -32.79 5.25 -3.58
C THR A 458 -33.28 3.81 -3.50
N GLN A 459 -32.40 2.87 -3.19
CA GLN A 459 -32.70 1.44 -3.19
C GLN A 459 -33.10 0.97 -1.78
N CYS A 460 -33.87 -0.12 -1.75
CA CYS A 460 -34.36 -0.73 -0.52
C CYS A 460 -34.36 -2.25 -0.65
N PHE A 461 -33.88 -2.93 0.39
CA PHE A 461 -33.71 -4.38 0.46
C PHE A 461 -34.27 -4.88 1.79
N CYS A 462 -34.84 -6.08 1.79
CA CYS A 462 -35.46 -6.69 2.96
C CYS A 462 -34.99 -8.14 3.14
N GLY A 463 -35.01 -8.64 4.37
CA GLY A 463 -34.73 -10.04 4.69
C GLY A 463 -34.80 -10.29 6.19
N ASP A 464 -34.63 -11.54 6.61
CA ASP A 464 -34.61 -11.91 8.05
C ASP A 464 -33.20 -12.22 8.56
N GLN A 465 -32.27 -12.45 7.63
CA GLN A 465 -30.88 -12.81 7.86
C GLN A 465 -30.02 -12.21 6.75
N LEU A 466 -28.75 -11.98 7.05
CA LEU A 466 -27.73 -11.58 6.08
C LEU A 466 -27.11 -12.80 5.41
N THR A 467 -26.74 -12.69 4.14
CA THR A 467 -25.99 -13.76 3.46
C THR A 467 -24.56 -13.89 4.00
N SER A 468 -23.91 -15.02 3.74
CA SER A 468 -22.53 -15.31 4.17
C SER A 468 -21.44 -14.45 3.49
N ARG A 469 -21.83 -13.51 2.63
CA ARG A 469 -20.96 -12.51 1.97
C ARG A 469 -21.12 -11.10 2.54
N ALA A 470 -22.07 -10.90 3.45
CA ALA A 470 -22.26 -9.65 4.16
C ALA A 470 -21.20 -9.50 5.25
N THR A 471 -20.27 -8.57 5.05
CA THR A 471 -19.23 -8.18 6.00
C THR A 471 -19.62 -6.83 6.62
N GLN A 472 -19.57 -6.70 7.94
CA GLN A 472 -19.75 -5.38 8.59
C GLN A 472 -18.47 -4.56 8.38
N VAL A 473 -18.62 -3.32 7.92
CA VAL A 473 -17.51 -2.43 7.56
C VAL A 473 -17.62 -1.09 8.30
N ALA A 474 -16.61 -0.23 8.15
CA ALA A 474 -16.61 1.09 8.77
C ALA A 474 -17.83 1.93 8.33
N GLU A 475 -18.54 2.50 9.30
CA GLU A 475 -19.87 3.13 9.13
C GLU A 475 -19.93 4.15 7.98
N ARG A 476 -18.83 4.87 7.77
CA ARG A 476 -18.64 5.89 6.73
C ARG A 476 -18.86 5.39 5.30
N GLY A 477 -18.73 4.09 5.04
CA GLY A 477 -19.06 3.49 3.74
C GLY A 477 -20.54 3.60 3.36
N CYS A 478 -21.41 3.80 4.35
CA CYS A 478 -22.86 3.89 4.15
C CYS A 478 -23.41 5.32 4.20
N PHE A 479 -22.57 6.34 4.41
CA PHE A 479 -22.98 7.73 4.64
C PHE A 479 -23.26 8.47 3.32
N GLN A 480 -24.25 7.99 2.57
CA GLN A 480 -24.89 8.67 1.45
C GLN A 480 -26.36 8.93 1.82
N ASP A 481 -26.83 10.14 1.51
CA ASP A 481 -28.12 10.66 1.97
C ASP A 481 -29.31 9.98 1.25
N CYS A 482 -30.47 9.92 1.92
CA CYS A 482 -31.69 9.36 1.35
C CYS A 482 -32.32 10.32 0.33
N ALA A 483 -32.70 9.81 -0.84
CA ALA A 483 -33.23 10.63 -1.93
C ALA A 483 -34.56 11.34 -1.59
N GLY A 484 -35.33 10.80 -0.64
CA GLY A 484 -36.57 11.41 -0.13
C GLY A 484 -36.44 12.17 1.20
N ASP A 485 -35.27 12.19 1.84
CA ASP A 485 -35.01 12.92 3.09
C ASP A 485 -33.49 13.07 3.30
N ASP A 486 -32.93 14.25 2.99
CA ASP A 486 -31.49 14.52 3.08
C ASP A 486 -30.96 14.61 4.53
N THR A 487 -31.84 14.51 5.54
CA THR A 487 -31.45 14.36 6.95
C THR A 487 -31.24 12.90 7.35
N GLN A 488 -31.56 11.95 6.47
CA GLN A 488 -31.47 10.51 6.70
C GLN A 488 -30.42 9.86 5.79
N ILE A 489 -29.87 8.73 6.23
CA ILE A 489 -28.78 8.02 5.54
C ILE A 489 -29.30 6.71 4.96
N CYS A 490 -29.06 6.48 3.67
CA CYS A 490 -29.61 5.37 2.89
C CYS A 490 -28.54 4.55 2.13
N GLY A 491 -27.31 4.47 2.67
CA GLY A 491 -26.27 3.58 2.17
C GLY A 491 -25.55 4.08 0.92
N GLY A 492 -24.25 3.75 0.82
CA GLY A 492 -23.42 4.04 -0.34
C GLY A 492 -23.53 2.96 -1.42
N GLY A 493 -22.87 3.15 -2.56
CA GLY A 493 -22.81 2.12 -3.61
C GLY A 493 -22.16 0.83 -3.10
N SER A 494 -22.89 -0.29 -3.20
CA SER A 494 -22.59 -1.61 -2.64
C SER A 494 -22.44 -1.63 -1.10
N ARG A 495 -23.05 -0.68 -0.37
CA ARG A 495 -22.90 -0.52 1.08
C ARG A 495 -24.25 -0.26 1.76
N LEU A 496 -24.85 -1.31 2.33
CA LEU A 496 -26.15 -1.24 2.99
C LEU A 496 -26.07 -0.53 4.35
N SER A 497 -26.79 0.58 4.47
CA SER A 497 -27.22 1.10 5.77
C SER A 497 -28.26 0.14 6.33
N LEU A 498 -27.85 -0.75 7.25
CA LEU A 498 -28.71 -1.83 7.74
C LEU A 498 -29.50 -1.41 8.99
N TRP A 499 -30.78 -1.78 9.01
CA TRP A 499 -31.72 -1.60 10.10
C TRP A 499 -32.39 -2.93 10.42
N GLY A 500 -32.72 -3.17 11.69
CA GLY A 500 -33.33 -4.41 12.12
C GLY A 500 -33.97 -4.36 13.50
N THR A 501 -34.86 -5.31 13.78
CA THR A 501 -35.53 -5.49 15.08
C THR A 501 -34.61 -6.05 16.18
N GLY A 502 -33.34 -6.33 15.85
CA GLY A 502 -32.29 -6.81 16.73
C GLY A 502 -31.00 -7.06 15.94
N LYS A 503 -29.94 -7.54 16.61
CA LYS A 503 -28.65 -7.84 15.95
C LYS A 503 -28.86 -8.84 14.79
N PRO A 504 -28.40 -8.52 13.56
CA PRO A 504 -28.60 -9.39 12.40
C PRO A 504 -27.85 -10.72 12.57
N THR A 505 -28.46 -11.79 12.06
CA THR A 505 -27.81 -13.10 11.94
C THR A 505 -27.19 -13.21 10.56
N VAL A 506 -25.87 -13.40 10.49
CA VAL A 506 -25.13 -13.69 9.26
C VAL A 506 -25.12 -15.20 9.05
N LEU A 507 -25.61 -15.65 7.89
CA LEU A 507 -25.50 -17.04 7.48
C LEU A 507 -24.03 -17.47 7.42
N GLN A 508 -23.73 -18.68 7.89
CA GLN A 508 -22.37 -19.21 7.78
C GLN A 508 -22.05 -19.52 6.31
N PRO A 509 -20.81 -19.30 5.85
CA PRO A 509 -20.41 -19.72 4.50
C PRO A 509 -20.61 -21.23 4.34
N PRO A 510 -21.02 -21.70 3.15
CA PRO A 510 -21.19 -23.13 2.92
C PRO A 510 -19.87 -23.85 3.14
N ARG A 511 -19.93 -25.08 3.66
CA ARG A 511 -18.75 -25.88 3.97
C ARG A 511 -19.03 -27.36 3.86
N ASN A 512 -17.96 -28.15 3.66
CA ASN A 512 -18.04 -29.60 3.74
C ASN A 512 -17.87 -30.05 5.20
N PRO A 513 -18.88 -30.67 5.84
CA PRO A 513 -18.72 -31.25 7.17
C PRO A 513 -17.60 -32.30 7.17
N PRO A 514 -16.67 -32.32 8.14
CA PRO A 514 -15.60 -33.32 8.17
C PRO A 514 -16.09 -34.77 8.22
N SER A 515 -17.34 -35.01 8.64
CA SER A 515 -18.01 -36.31 8.56
C SER A 515 -19.52 -36.16 8.35
N VAL A 516 -20.10 -37.07 7.58
CA VAL A 516 -21.53 -37.16 7.28
C VAL A 516 -21.93 -38.63 7.49
N GLY A 517 -22.58 -38.91 8.62
CA GLY A 517 -22.84 -40.28 9.08
C GLY A 517 -21.53 -41.06 9.26
N ALA A 518 -21.41 -42.22 8.60
CA ALA A 518 -20.21 -43.06 8.64
C ALA A 518 -19.11 -42.64 7.65
N TYR A 519 -19.31 -41.60 6.84
CA TYR A 519 -18.36 -41.16 5.83
C TYR A 519 -17.60 -39.91 6.29
N LYS A 520 -16.32 -39.78 5.90
CA LYS A 520 -15.51 -38.58 6.10
C LYS A 520 -15.30 -37.86 4.78
N TYR A 521 -15.10 -36.54 4.81
CA TYR A 521 -14.82 -35.76 3.60
C TYR A 521 -13.46 -36.16 3.00
N ALA A 522 -13.43 -36.45 1.70
CA ALA A 522 -12.21 -36.80 0.97
C ALA A 522 -11.64 -35.61 0.16
N GLY A 523 -12.51 -34.70 -0.28
CA GLY A 523 -12.14 -33.53 -1.07
C GLY A 523 -13.08 -33.27 -2.25
N CYS A 524 -12.77 -32.23 -3.01
CA CYS A 524 -13.32 -32.01 -4.33
C CYS A 524 -12.55 -32.85 -5.37
N TYR A 525 -13.28 -33.56 -6.23
CA TYR A 525 -12.74 -34.39 -7.29
C TYR A 525 -13.26 -33.95 -8.65
N LYS A 526 -12.45 -34.10 -9.71
CA LYS A 526 -12.91 -33.87 -11.08
C LYS A 526 -13.85 -34.99 -11.51
N ASP A 527 -14.96 -34.64 -12.15
CA ASP A 527 -15.88 -35.62 -12.75
C ASP A 527 -15.99 -35.37 -14.26
N ASN A 528 -15.10 -36.00 -15.02
CA ASN A 528 -14.95 -35.71 -16.46
C ASN A 528 -16.03 -36.45 -17.28
N GLN A 529 -16.80 -35.73 -18.11
CA GLN A 529 -17.94 -36.31 -18.86
C GLN A 529 -17.60 -37.49 -19.79
N GLY A 530 -16.35 -37.60 -20.25
CA GLY A 530 -15.88 -38.77 -21.02
C GLY A 530 -15.76 -40.07 -20.20
N SER A 531 -15.81 -40.00 -18.87
CA SER A 531 -15.74 -41.13 -17.95
C SER A 531 -16.20 -40.70 -16.54
N LYS A 532 -17.52 -40.69 -16.27
CA LYS A 532 -18.07 -40.22 -14.98
C LYS A 532 -17.44 -40.99 -13.80
N ALA A 533 -16.92 -40.28 -12.81
CA ALA A 533 -16.13 -40.80 -11.70
C ALA A 533 -16.89 -41.82 -10.85
N MET A 534 -18.20 -41.58 -10.66
CA MET A 534 -19.08 -42.42 -9.85
C MET A 534 -20.34 -42.79 -10.65
N PRO A 535 -20.40 -44.02 -11.22
CA PRO A 535 -21.40 -44.37 -12.23
C PRO A 535 -22.78 -44.77 -11.67
N VAL A 536 -22.95 -44.89 -10.35
CA VAL A 536 -24.23 -45.29 -9.73
C VAL A 536 -24.96 -44.06 -9.20
N GLY A 537 -25.85 -43.47 -10.00
CA GLY A 537 -26.73 -42.40 -9.56
C GLY A 537 -27.76 -42.84 -8.50
N LYS A 538 -28.24 -41.88 -7.72
CA LYS A 538 -29.29 -42.02 -6.71
C LYS A 538 -30.32 -40.88 -6.84
N PRO A 539 -31.50 -40.98 -6.19
CA PRO A 539 -32.47 -39.89 -6.17
C PRO A 539 -31.86 -38.60 -5.60
N GLY A 540 -31.77 -37.57 -6.44
CA GLY A 540 -31.38 -36.21 -6.09
C GLY A 540 -32.57 -35.24 -6.24
N GLY A 541 -32.30 -34.04 -6.76
CA GLY A 541 -33.31 -33.02 -7.04
C GLY A 541 -33.27 -31.82 -6.10
N SER A 542 -34.39 -31.10 -5.94
CA SER A 542 -34.49 -29.80 -5.27
C SER A 542 -34.51 -29.84 -3.73
N SER A 543 -34.14 -30.96 -3.10
CA SER A 543 -34.02 -31.04 -1.63
C SER A 543 -32.82 -31.88 -1.19
N LEU A 544 -31.77 -31.98 -2.01
CA LEU A 544 -30.59 -32.77 -1.69
C LEU A 544 -29.80 -32.15 -0.53
N THR A 545 -29.34 -33.00 0.39
CA THR A 545 -28.33 -32.68 1.42
C THR A 545 -27.30 -33.80 1.42
N LEU A 546 -26.13 -33.58 2.03
CA LEU A 546 -25.11 -34.62 2.11
C LEU A 546 -25.60 -35.82 2.94
N GLU A 547 -26.39 -35.61 3.99
CA GLU A 547 -26.96 -36.70 4.81
C GLU A 547 -27.93 -37.57 4.02
N LYS A 548 -28.75 -36.95 3.15
CA LYS A 548 -29.65 -37.68 2.26
C LYS A 548 -28.86 -38.51 1.24
N CYS A 549 -27.77 -37.97 0.70
CA CYS A 549 -26.92 -38.72 -0.23
C CYS A 549 -26.18 -39.86 0.47
N ALA A 550 -25.57 -39.61 1.64
CA ALA A 550 -24.93 -40.61 2.48
C ALA A 550 -25.89 -41.77 2.84
N SER A 551 -27.13 -41.43 3.17
CA SER A 551 -28.19 -42.41 3.48
C SER A 551 -28.58 -43.23 2.24
N ALA A 552 -28.72 -42.60 1.07
CA ALA A 552 -29.02 -43.28 -0.19
C ALA A 552 -27.86 -44.16 -0.70
N CYS A 553 -26.64 -43.86 -0.28
CA CYS A 553 -25.40 -44.59 -0.57
C CYS A 553 -24.95 -45.56 0.53
N ALA A 554 -25.76 -45.80 1.56
CA ALA A 554 -25.46 -46.80 2.60
C ALA A 554 -25.13 -48.16 1.96
N GLY A 555 -23.94 -48.71 2.29
CA GLY A 555 -23.41 -49.93 1.70
C GLY A 555 -22.41 -49.73 0.54
N TYR A 556 -22.11 -48.49 0.16
CA TYR A 556 -21.03 -48.14 -0.77
C TYR A 556 -19.81 -47.57 -0.05
N ASN A 557 -18.59 -47.75 -0.60
CA ASN A 557 -17.36 -47.18 -0.05
C ASN A 557 -17.30 -45.64 -0.19
N TYR A 558 -17.97 -45.07 -1.19
CA TYR A 558 -18.02 -43.63 -1.42
C TYR A 558 -19.44 -43.17 -1.75
N PHE A 559 -19.77 -41.95 -1.30
CA PHE A 559 -20.84 -41.14 -1.88
C PHE A 559 -20.24 -39.84 -2.44
N GLY A 560 -20.86 -39.30 -3.49
CA GLY A 560 -20.42 -38.08 -4.15
C GLY A 560 -21.61 -37.26 -4.64
N THR A 561 -21.53 -35.94 -4.48
CA THR A 561 -22.57 -35.00 -4.90
C THR A 561 -22.05 -34.00 -5.93
N GLU A 562 -22.86 -33.71 -6.93
CA GLU A 562 -22.52 -32.85 -8.07
C GLU A 562 -23.67 -31.86 -8.38
N TYR A 563 -23.34 -30.72 -8.98
CA TYR A 563 -24.29 -29.77 -9.56
C TYR A 563 -25.47 -29.39 -8.63
N ALA A 564 -25.15 -29.12 -7.36
CA ALA A 564 -26.09 -28.82 -6.25
C ALA A 564 -27.12 -29.91 -5.89
N SER A 565 -27.34 -30.90 -6.76
CA SER A 565 -28.61 -31.64 -6.82
C SER A 565 -28.50 -33.08 -7.33
N GLU A 566 -27.34 -33.52 -7.83
CA GLU A 566 -27.05 -34.93 -8.12
C GLU A 566 -26.43 -35.65 -6.92
N CYS A 567 -26.80 -36.92 -6.73
CA CYS A 567 -26.20 -37.82 -5.76
C CYS A 567 -25.75 -39.11 -6.46
N THR A 568 -24.55 -39.59 -6.12
CA THR A 568 -23.92 -40.77 -6.71
C THR A 568 -23.22 -41.62 -5.65
N CYS A 569 -23.04 -42.92 -5.93
CA CYS A 569 -22.28 -43.84 -5.08
C CYS A 569 -21.29 -44.68 -5.90
N ALA A 570 -20.27 -45.21 -5.23
CA ALA A 570 -19.27 -46.08 -5.84
C ALA A 570 -18.57 -46.95 -4.79
N ASN A 571 -18.04 -48.10 -5.23
CA ASN A 571 -17.11 -48.90 -4.43
C ASN A 571 -15.65 -48.71 -4.85
N LEU A 572 -15.44 -48.21 -6.07
CA LEU A 572 -14.18 -47.79 -6.69
C LEU A 572 -14.52 -46.68 -7.69
N LEU A 573 -13.73 -45.62 -7.78
CA LEU A 573 -13.90 -44.57 -8.79
C LEU A 573 -13.50 -45.08 -10.19
N VAL A 574 -14.13 -44.53 -11.22
CA VAL A 574 -13.79 -44.80 -12.63
C VAL A 574 -12.93 -43.64 -13.16
N GLY A 575 -12.00 -43.93 -14.08
CA GLY A 575 -11.16 -42.93 -14.75
C GLY A 575 -10.07 -42.32 -13.85
N ARG A 576 -8.79 -42.67 -14.07
CA ARG A 576 -7.67 -42.12 -13.27
C ARG A 576 -7.41 -40.62 -13.48
N SER A 577 -8.06 -39.99 -14.47
CA SER A 577 -8.10 -38.54 -14.71
C SER A 577 -9.05 -37.79 -13.76
N ASN A 578 -9.94 -38.50 -13.07
CA ASN A 578 -10.83 -37.95 -12.04
C ASN A 578 -10.06 -37.80 -10.72
N THR A 579 -9.05 -36.92 -10.70
CA THR A 579 -8.19 -36.68 -9.54
C THR A 579 -8.86 -35.77 -8.51
N LYS A 580 -8.32 -35.73 -7.29
CA LYS A 580 -8.55 -34.59 -6.38
C LYS A 580 -8.10 -33.29 -7.08
N THR A 581 -8.76 -32.20 -6.73
CA THR A 581 -8.50 -30.83 -7.18
C THR A 581 -8.59 -29.91 -5.95
N ASP A 582 -8.51 -28.59 -6.11
CA ASP A 582 -8.72 -27.69 -4.97
C ASP A 582 -10.13 -27.86 -4.39
N ASP A 583 -10.30 -27.76 -3.08
CA ASP A 583 -11.63 -27.91 -2.48
C ASP A 583 -12.56 -26.74 -2.84
N SER A 584 -12.04 -25.59 -3.29
CA SER A 584 -12.81 -24.45 -3.81
C SER A 584 -13.49 -24.69 -5.17
N ASP A 585 -13.05 -25.69 -5.95
CA ASP A 585 -13.71 -26.08 -7.21
C ASP A 585 -15.14 -26.60 -6.98
N CYS A 586 -15.45 -27.08 -5.77
CA CYS A 586 -16.76 -27.64 -5.40
C CYS A 586 -17.65 -26.57 -4.77
N SER A 587 -17.96 -25.53 -5.53
CA SER A 587 -18.52 -24.26 -5.04
C SER A 587 -20.05 -24.14 -5.06
N MET A 588 -20.81 -25.13 -5.54
CA MET A 588 -22.29 -25.08 -5.56
C MET A 588 -22.89 -25.59 -4.24
N PRO A 589 -23.71 -24.79 -3.53
CA PRO A 589 -24.40 -25.25 -2.34
C PRO A 589 -25.42 -26.38 -2.62
N CYS A 590 -25.72 -27.22 -1.63
CA CYS A 590 -26.72 -28.27 -1.76
C CYS A 590 -28.15 -27.70 -1.86
N SER A 591 -28.94 -28.20 -2.80
CA SER A 591 -30.28 -27.68 -3.12
C SER A 591 -31.28 -27.72 -1.97
N GLY A 592 -31.09 -28.62 -1.00
CA GLY A 592 -31.89 -28.74 0.22
C GLY A 592 -31.18 -28.34 1.51
N ASP A 593 -29.91 -27.94 1.45
CA ASP A 593 -29.16 -27.34 2.58
C ASP A 593 -28.04 -26.43 2.02
N PRO A 594 -28.31 -25.11 1.89
CA PRO A 594 -27.31 -24.18 1.35
C PRO A 594 -26.12 -23.93 2.29
N SER A 595 -26.07 -24.52 3.49
CA SER A 595 -24.87 -24.48 4.36
C SER A 595 -23.82 -25.55 4.01
N GLN A 596 -24.12 -26.42 3.04
CA GLN A 596 -23.28 -27.52 2.58
C GLN A 596 -22.93 -27.36 1.10
N PHE A 597 -21.78 -27.85 0.65
CA PHE A 597 -21.45 -27.93 -0.78
C PHE A 597 -21.87 -29.28 -1.38
N CYS A 598 -22.46 -29.24 -2.58
CA CYS A 598 -22.82 -30.41 -3.39
C CYS A 598 -22.17 -30.31 -4.78
N GLY A 599 -20.83 -30.22 -4.79
CA GLY A 599 -20.01 -30.22 -5.99
C GLY A 599 -20.05 -28.91 -6.78
N ALA A 600 -19.81 -29.01 -8.08
CA ALA A 600 -20.12 -28.01 -9.11
C ALA A 600 -20.24 -28.74 -10.47
N GLY A 601 -20.25 -28.03 -11.60
CA GLY A 601 -20.28 -28.70 -12.91
C GLY A 601 -18.97 -29.43 -13.23
N ASN A 602 -19.02 -30.74 -13.43
CA ASN A 602 -17.84 -31.61 -13.60
C ASN A 602 -16.95 -31.65 -12.35
N ARG A 603 -17.54 -31.45 -11.16
CA ARG A 603 -16.85 -31.39 -9.85
C ARG A 603 -17.66 -32.06 -8.78
N LEU A 604 -17.09 -33.11 -8.21
CA LEU A 604 -17.74 -34.01 -7.27
C LEU A 604 -17.23 -33.74 -5.85
N THR A 605 -18.12 -33.32 -4.95
CA THR A 605 -17.82 -33.32 -3.51
C THR A 605 -17.85 -34.77 -3.02
N LEU A 606 -16.67 -35.32 -2.71
CA LEU A 606 -16.49 -36.74 -2.43
C LEU A 606 -16.36 -37.03 -0.93
N TYR A 607 -17.04 -38.09 -0.48
CA TYR A 607 -16.99 -38.61 0.89
C TYR A 607 -16.65 -40.10 0.88
N SER A 608 -15.69 -40.54 1.71
CA SER A 608 -15.27 -41.95 1.82
C SER A 608 -15.62 -42.57 3.16
N LEU A 609 -16.04 -43.84 3.13
CA LEU A 609 -16.49 -44.59 4.30
C LEU A 609 -15.35 -44.69 5.32
N ASN A 610 -15.61 -44.24 6.55
CA ASN A 610 -14.65 -44.08 7.66
C ASN A 610 -13.40 -43.21 7.38
N GLY A 611 -13.30 -42.57 6.20
CA GLY A 611 -12.07 -41.90 5.74
C GLY A 611 -11.07 -42.84 5.03
N GLY A 612 -11.53 -43.95 4.46
CA GLY A 612 -10.67 -44.82 3.66
C GLY A 612 -10.07 -44.10 2.43
N PRO A 613 -8.89 -44.51 1.94
CA PRO A 613 -8.25 -43.90 0.78
C PRO A 613 -9.08 -44.11 -0.49
N VAL A 614 -9.02 -43.15 -1.42
CA VAL A 614 -9.82 -43.17 -2.65
C VAL A 614 -9.17 -44.09 -3.69
N ASN A 615 -9.86 -45.18 -4.02
CA ASN A 615 -9.39 -46.25 -4.90
C ASN A 615 -10.12 -46.27 -6.24
N TYR A 616 -9.41 -46.62 -7.32
CA TYR A 616 -9.91 -46.61 -8.70
C TYR A 616 -10.04 -48.02 -9.31
N GLN A 617 -10.98 -48.21 -10.24
CA GLN A 617 -11.03 -49.41 -11.09
C GLN A 617 -9.85 -49.43 -12.09
N GLY A 618 -9.29 -50.62 -12.32
CA GLY A 618 -8.23 -50.85 -13.30
C GLY A 618 -6.92 -51.38 -12.71
N SER A 619 -6.96 -52.54 -12.06
CA SER A 619 -5.77 -53.36 -11.77
C SER A 619 -6.16 -54.85 -11.64
N GLY A 620 -5.73 -55.66 -12.60
CA GLY A 620 -5.46 -57.10 -12.43
C GLY A 620 -3.94 -57.29 -12.30
N SER A 621 -3.40 -58.39 -11.78
CA SER A 621 -3.86 -59.78 -11.88
C SER A 621 -3.96 -60.48 -10.50
N GLY A 622 -4.43 -61.73 -10.45
CA GLY A 622 -4.63 -62.45 -9.18
C GLY A 622 -4.68 -63.98 -9.26
N SER A 623 -4.97 -64.61 -8.13
CA SER A 623 -5.19 -66.05 -7.94
C SER A 623 -6.03 -66.31 -6.67
N THR A 624 -6.58 -67.52 -6.50
CA THR A 624 -7.71 -67.80 -5.57
C THR A 624 -7.41 -68.97 -4.60
N PRO A 625 -8.29 -69.31 -3.62
CA PRO A 625 -7.99 -69.28 -2.18
C PRO A 625 -7.60 -70.65 -1.57
N PRO A 626 -7.37 -70.74 -0.25
CA PRO A 626 -8.45 -71.27 0.61
C PRO A 626 -8.55 -70.72 2.06
N ALA A 627 -9.76 -70.85 2.62
CA ALA A 627 -10.14 -71.05 4.04
C ALA A 627 -9.71 -70.05 5.17
N THR A 628 -10.72 -69.62 5.92
CA THR A 628 -10.66 -68.96 7.25
C THR A 628 -10.41 -69.99 8.38
N PRO A 629 -9.95 -69.61 9.61
CA PRO A 629 -10.80 -68.86 10.56
C PRO A 629 -10.12 -67.83 11.50
N SER A 630 -10.97 -66.94 12.04
CA SER A 630 -10.91 -66.27 13.37
C SER A 630 -9.75 -65.32 13.78
N SER A 631 -10.11 -64.04 13.92
CA SER A 631 -9.76 -63.10 15.02
C SER A 631 -8.36 -63.17 15.65
N SER A 632 -7.58 -62.09 15.66
CA SER A 632 -7.82 -60.88 16.49
C SER A 632 -6.68 -59.88 16.30
N GLY A 633 -6.90 -58.57 16.57
CA GLY A 633 -5.82 -57.58 16.48
C GLY A 633 -6.21 -56.14 16.12
N THR A 634 -7.07 -55.50 16.92
CA THR A 634 -6.98 -54.03 17.11
C THR A 634 -5.81 -53.71 18.06
N PRO A 635 -5.29 -52.46 18.13
CA PRO A 635 -5.80 -51.23 17.49
C PRO A 635 -4.81 -50.55 16.53
N ASN A 636 -5.32 -49.68 15.67
CA ASN A 636 -4.55 -48.53 15.19
C ASN A 636 -5.09 -47.28 15.91
N THR A 637 -4.19 -46.49 16.49
CA THR A 637 -4.51 -45.27 17.25
C THR A 637 -3.93 -44.08 16.51
N ASP A 638 -4.78 -43.12 16.11
CA ASP A 638 -4.31 -41.87 15.49
C ASP A 638 -3.29 -41.17 16.41
N LEU A 639 -2.05 -41.08 15.94
CA LEU A 639 -0.97 -40.39 16.65
C LEU A 639 -1.02 -38.91 16.32
N VAL A 640 -1.54 -38.13 17.26
CA VAL A 640 -1.71 -36.68 17.14
C VAL A 640 -0.97 -36.01 18.28
N CYS A 641 0.07 -35.23 17.97
CA CYS A 641 0.72 -34.39 18.98
C CYS A 641 -0.07 -33.08 19.19
N PRO A 642 -0.08 -32.51 20.42
CA PRO A 642 0.67 -32.95 21.59
C PRO A 642 0.05 -34.13 22.37
N SER A 643 -1.19 -34.54 22.07
CA SER A 643 -1.93 -35.56 22.84
C SER A 643 -1.28 -36.95 22.92
N SER A 644 -0.50 -37.36 21.92
CA SER A 644 0.19 -38.66 21.90
C SER A 644 1.60 -38.64 22.51
N ASN A 645 2.00 -37.61 23.25
CA ASN A 645 3.34 -37.52 23.82
C ASN A 645 3.62 -38.67 24.81
N GLY A 646 4.75 -39.36 24.65
CA GLY A 646 5.10 -40.56 25.42
C GLY A 646 4.38 -41.85 25.00
N ALA A 647 3.47 -41.80 24.01
CA ALA A 647 2.81 -43.01 23.51
C ALA A 647 3.82 -43.97 22.85
N THR A 648 3.61 -45.28 23.04
CA THR A 648 4.41 -46.32 22.37
C THR A 648 3.68 -46.85 21.15
N TYR A 649 4.21 -46.60 19.95
CA TYR A 649 3.72 -47.15 18.70
C TYR A 649 4.57 -48.35 18.27
N THR A 650 3.95 -49.39 17.73
CA THR A 650 4.65 -50.63 17.33
C THR A 650 4.36 -50.93 15.86
N SER A 651 5.41 -50.97 15.04
CA SER A 651 5.30 -51.24 13.61
C SER A 651 6.48 -52.08 13.12
N SER A 652 6.22 -53.01 12.20
CA SER A 652 7.22 -53.95 11.65
C SER A 652 8.08 -54.65 12.70
N GLY A 653 7.53 -54.93 13.89
CA GLY A 653 8.23 -55.54 15.04
C GLY A 653 9.12 -54.58 15.87
N LYS A 654 9.31 -53.34 15.43
CA LYS A 654 10.02 -52.29 16.17
C LYS A 654 9.04 -51.49 17.03
N LYS A 655 9.48 -51.01 18.20
CA LYS A 655 8.74 -50.08 19.07
C LYS A 655 9.34 -48.70 19.01
N PHE A 656 8.50 -47.67 18.95
CA PHE A 656 8.89 -46.27 18.95
C PHE A 656 8.16 -45.52 20.07
N THR A 657 8.87 -44.65 20.79
CA THR A 657 8.29 -43.75 21.78
C THR A 657 8.08 -42.38 21.13
N VAL A 658 6.85 -41.88 21.13
CA VAL A 658 6.51 -40.55 20.58
C VAL A 658 7.02 -39.45 21.51
N GLN A 659 7.65 -38.43 20.93
CA GLN A 659 8.16 -37.22 21.58
C GLN A 659 7.62 -36.00 20.83
N CYS A 660 6.49 -35.50 21.30
CA CYS A 660 5.84 -34.34 20.68
C CYS A 660 6.65 -33.05 20.90
N GLY A 661 6.71 -32.20 19.87
CA GLY A 661 7.39 -30.91 19.92
C GLY A 661 8.92 -30.99 19.93
N THR A 662 9.49 -32.16 19.61
CA THR A 662 10.90 -32.53 19.78
C THR A 662 11.47 -33.08 18.46
N ASP A 663 12.56 -32.48 17.98
CA ASP A 663 13.46 -33.06 16.97
C ASP A 663 14.76 -33.56 17.62
N HIS A 664 15.43 -34.51 16.95
CA HIS A 664 16.79 -34.94 17.25
C HIS A 664 17.72 -34.54 16.10
N ALA A 665 18.59 -33.55 16.33
CA ALA A 665 19.30 -32.85 15.25
C ALA A 665 20.28 -33.75 14.44
N GLY A 666 20.14 -33.73 13.12
CA GLY A 666 20.98 -34.45 12.16
C GLY A 666 20.71 -35.95 12.03
N ASN A 667 21.69 -36.68 11.48
CA ASN A 667 21.67 -38.14 11.22
C ASN A 667 20.64 -38.64 10.19
N ASP A 668 20.18 -37.78 9.28
CA ASP A 668 19.18 -38.10 8.26
C ASP A 668 19.65 -39.17 7.26
N LEU A 669 18.94 -40.30 7.20
CA LEU A 669 19.04 -41.33 6.17
C LEU A 669 18.32 -40.95 4.89
N LYS A 670 17.10 -40.42 5.04
CA LYS A 670 16.13 -40.25 3.94
C LYS A 670 14.99 -39.33 4.38
N SER A 671 14.67 -38.36 3.55
CA SER A 671 13.39 -37.62 3.62
C SER A 671 12.36 -38.26 2.68
N LEU A 672 11.08 -38.22 3.08
CA LEU A 672 9.93 -38.57 2.23
C LEU A 672 8.70 -37.76 2.65
N SER A 673 7.71 -37.63 1.77
CA SER A 673 6.41 -37.03 2.11
C SER A 673 5.43 -38.11 2.55
N THR A 674 4.67 -37.86 3.62
CA THR A 674 3.55 -38.71 4.05
C THR A 674 2.56 -37.90 4.89
N ASP A 675 1.28 -38.16 4.70
CA ASP A 675 0.20 -37.32 5.24
C ASP A 675 -0.22 -37.73 6.67
N THR A 676 0.50 -38.69 7.28
CA THR A 676 0.30 -39.07 8.69
C THR A 676 1.61 -39.32 9.43
N PHE A 677 1.64 -38.96 10.71
CA PHE A 677 2.79 -39.23 11.59
C PHE A 677 2.99 -40.74 11.82
N ALA A 678 1.90 -41.52 11.93
CA ALA A 678 1.96 -42.98 11.97
C ALA A 678 2.67 -43.56 10.73
N GLY A 679 2.29 -43.11 9.53
CA GLY A 679 2.94 -43.48 8.27
C GLY A 679 4.43 -43.10 8.20
N CYS A 680 4.83 -42.01 8.86
CA CYS A 680 6.24 -41.64 9.01
C CYS A 680 7.01 -42.67 9.86
N ILE A 681 6.44 -43.07 11.01
CA ILE A 681 7.02 -44.10 11.88
C ILE A 681 7.02 -45.46 11.18
N ASP A 682 5.97 -45.83 10.44
CA ASP A 682 5.90 -47.05 9.63
C ASP A 682 7.00 -47.11 8.55
N ALA A 683 7.26 -45.99 7.87
CA ALA A 683 8.33 -45.90 6.88
C ALA A 683 9.72 -46.08 7.52
N CYS A 684 9.94 -45.55 8.73
CA CYS A 684 11.16 -45.82 9.52
C CYS A 684 11.21 -47.27 10.03
N ALA A 685 10.06 -47.85 10.38
CA ALA A 685 9.98 -49.23 10.80
C ALA A 685 10.43 -50.19 9.68
N ALA A 686 9.94 -49.97 8.46
CA ALA A 686 10.33 -50.70 7.26
C ALA A 686 11.77 -50.38 6.77
N THR A 687 12.32 -49.21 7.11
CA THR A 687 13.68 -48.81 6.68
C THR A 687 14.76 -49.42 7.58
N ASN A 688 15.73 -50.10 6.97
CA ASN A 688 16.87 -50.65 7.70
C ASN A 688 17.80 -49.53 8.20
N GLY A 689 18.32 -49.67 9.43
CA GLY A 689 19.13 -48.64 10.09
C GLY A 689 18.37 -47.40 10.60
N CYS A 690 17.07 -47.24 10.33
CA CYS A 690 16.29 -46.13 10.87
C CYS A 690 15.91 -46.37 12.34
N VAL A 691 16.21 -45.38 13.18
CA VAL A 691 16.07 -45.42 14.65
C VAL A 691 15.39 -44.17 15.24
N VAL A 692 15.25 -43.08 14.49
CA VAL A 692 14.43 -41.91 14.87
C VAL A 692 13.66 -41.42 13.66
N VAL A 693 12.47 -40.88 13.87
CA VAL A 693 11.80 -40.00 12.90
C VAL A 693 11.62 -38.59 13.45
N ALA A 694 11.60 -37.63 12.53
CA ALA A 694 11.14 -36.27 12.77
C ALA A 694 10.10 -35.91 11.69
N TYR A 695 8.93 -35.45 12.11
CA TYR A 695 7.77 -35.24 11.25
C TYR A 695 7.20 -33.81 11.40
N SER A 696 7.08 -33.10 10.27
CA SER A 696 6.66 -31.69 10.25
C SER A 696 5.86 -31.38 8.98
N GLY A 697 4.60 -30.97 9.13
CA GLY A 697 3.66 -30.90 8.01
C GLY A 697 3.47 -32.31 7.42
N THR A 698 3.81 -32.50 6.14
CA THR A 698 3.90 -33.83 5.51
C THR A 698 5.33 -34.37 5.42
N ALA A 699 6.35 -33.57 5.77
CA ALA A 699 7.75 -33.95 5.64
C ALA A 699 8.17 -34.91 6.77
N CYS A 700 8.59 -36.11 6.37
CA CYS A 700 9.06 -37.16 7.25
C CYS A 700 10.56 -37.41 7.02
N TYR A 701 11.36 -37.18 8.07
CA TYR A 701 12.80 -37.38 8.07
C TYR A 701 13.16 -38.62 8.88
N LEU A 702 13.69 -39.63 8.20
CA LEU A 702 14.14 -40.90 8.78
C LEU A 702 15.61 -40.76 9.16
N LYS A 703 15.99 -41.06 10.40
CA LYS A 703 17.32 -40.80 10.96
C LYS A 703 17.98 -42.08 11.52
N ASN A 704 19.30 -42.23 11.35
CA ASN A 704 20.10 -43.39 11.82
C ASN A 704 20.80 -43.20 13.17
N GLY A 705 20.62 -42.04 13.82
CA GLY A 705 21.20 -41.75 15.13
C GLY A 705 20.36 -40.77 15.93
N ILE A 706 20.31 -40.97 17.24
CA ILE A 706 19.65 -40.05 18.18
C ILE A 706 20.56 -38.84 18.36
N GLY A 707 20.26 -37.76 17.64
CA GLY A 707 20.94 -36.47 17.74
C GLY A 707 20.59 -35.69 19.02
N ALA A 708 21.12 -34.48 19.16
CA ALA A 708 20.78 -33.60 20.28
C ALA A 708 19.28 -33.22 20.25
N GLU A 709 18.63 -33.18 21.42
CA GLU A 709 17.22 -32.83 21.58
C GLU A 709 17.00 -31.32 21.31
N VAL A 710 16.12 -30.99 20.37
CA VAL A 710 15.75 -29.62 19.99
C VAL A 710 14.24 -29.46 20.06
N LYS A 711 13.74 -28.50 20.86
CA LYS A 711 12.29 -28.27 21.03
C LYS A 711 11.81 -27.19 20.09
N ASN A 712 11.22 -27.62 18.98
CA ASN A 712 10.89 -26.79 17.81
C ASN A 712 9.51 -27.09 17.22
N GLY A 713 8.64 -27.81 17.94
CA GLY A 713 7.28 -28.12 17.49
C GLY A 713 7.15 -29.34 16.56
N VAL A 714 8.26 -29.86 16.04
CA VAL A 714 8.32 -31.07 15.20
C VAL A 714 7.85 -32.31 16.00
N TRP A 715 7.23 -33.28 15.33
CA TRP A 715 6.74 -34.50 15.97
C TRP A 715 7.82 -35.59 15.84
N GLY A 716 8.55 -35.86 16.91
CA GLY A 716 9.61 -36.87 16.94
C GLY A 716 9.11 -38.23 17.41
N ALA A 717 9.74 -39.31 16.97
CA ALA A 717 9.63 -40.60 17.66
C ALA A 717 10.93 -41.41 17.57
N VAL A 718 11.43 -41.85 18.72
CA VAL A 718 12.70 -42.60 18.86
C VAL A 718 12.41 -44.08 19.09
N ILE A 719 13.17 -44.96 18.43
CA ILE A 719 13.08 -46.40 18.62
C ILE A 719 13.48 -46.77 20.05
N GLN A 720 12.70 -47.66 20.67
CA GLN A 720 12.95 -48.13 22.03
C GLN A 720 14.03 -49.24 22.00
N SER A 721 15.29 -48.84 21.82
CA SER A 721 16.43 -49.75 21.68
C SER A 721 16.60 -50.68 22.87
N THR A 722 16.48 -51.99 22.65
CA THR A 722 17.17 -52.97 23.49
C THR A 722 18.68 -52.86 23.24
N SER A 723 19.44 -52.64 24.31
CA SER A 723 20.92 -52.63 24.43
C SER A 723 21.68 -53.41 23.34
N THR A 724 22.82 -52.98 22.78
CA THR A 724 23.97 -52.22 23.37
C THR A 724 24.80 -51.50 22.23
N PRO A 725 26.06 -50.97 22.35
CA PRO A 725 26.38 -49.65 21.75
C PRO A 725 27.60 -49.55 20.76
N ALA A 726 27.83 -48.31 20.25
CA ALA A 726 29.02 -47.78 19.54
C ALA A 726 29.24 -48.26 18.07
N THR A 727 30.06 -47.64 17.18
CA THR A 727 31.11 -46.59 17.32
C THR A 727 31.31 -45.75 16.03
N LYS A 728 31.71 -44.46 16.15
CA LYS A 728 32.45 -43.52 15.25
C LYS A 728 32.55 -43.66 13.68
N THR A 729 32.85 -42.48 13.09
CA THR A 729 33.87 -42.17 12.03
C THR A 729 33.47 -41.92 10.54
N THR A 730 33.35 -40.63 10.20
CA THR A 730 34.05 -39.86 9.11
C THR A 730 33.92 -40.17 7.61
N SER A 731 33.37 -39.16 6.89
CA SER A 731 34.01 -38.31 5.84
C SER A 731 34.08 -38.67 4.34
N THR A 732 33.92 -37.61 3.51
CA THR A 732 34.54 -37.34 2.17
C THR A 732 34.14 -38.20 0.94
N VAL A 733 34.16 -37.72 -0.32
CA VAL A 733 33.98 -36.38 -0.97
C VAL A 733 33.87 -36.57 -2.52
N SER A 734 33.42 -35.55 -3.27
CA SER A 734 33.46 -35.45 -4.77
C SER A 734 32.53 -36.41 -5.58
N SER A 735 31.72 -35.95 -6.54
CA SER A 735 31.97 -35.49 -7.94
C SER A 735 32.10 -36.67 -8.97
N THR A 736 31.79 -36.57 -10.28
CA THR A 736 31.86 -35.44 -11.23
C THR A 736 31.05 -35.68 -12.55
N THR A 737 30.43 -34.62 -13.12
CA THR A 737 30.22 -34.29 -14.57
C THR A 737 29.64 -35.25 -15.67
N SER A 738 28.62 -34.73 -16.38
CA SER A 738 28.41 -34.73 -17.87
C SER A 738 27.98 -36.06 -18.59
N SER A 739 27.40 -36.09 -19.82
CA SER A 739 27.37 -35.11 -20.95
C SER A 739 26.14 -35.19 -21.91
N ILE A 740 25.63 -34.01 -22.33
CA ILE A 740 25.19 -33.49 -23.66
C ILE A 740 24.85 -34.46 -24.86
N VAL A 741 23.73 -34.18 -25.57
CA VAL A 741 23.57 -34.17 -27.08
C VAL A 741 22.33 -33.33 -27.49
N SER A 742 22.16 -32.93 -28.78
CA SER A 742 21.36 -31.74 -29.20
C SER A 742 20.60 -31.81 -30.56
N ALA A 743 19.64 -30.87 -30.77
CA ALA A 743 19.15 -30.28 -32.07
C ALA A 743 18.15 -31.12 -32.95
N SER A 744 17.32 -30.60 -33.91
CA SER A 744 17.08 -29.22 -34.47
C SER A 744 15.80 -29.09 -35.37
N ALA A 745 15.25 -27.86 -35.50
CA ALA A 745 14.46 -27.24 -36.63
C ALA A 745 13.07 -27.84 -37.06
N SER A 746 12.12 -27.18 -37.77
CA SER A 746 12.14 -26.05 -38.75
C SER A 746 10.76 -25.28 -38.89
N SER A 747 10.65 -24.25 -39.78
CA SER A 747 9.41 -23.50 -40.15
C SER A 747 9.44 -22.98 -41.62
N PRO A 748 8.31 -22.54 -42.27
CA PRO A 748 8.25 -21.14 -42.82
C PRO A 748 6.85 -20.47 -43.15
N SER A 749 6.86 -19.12 -43.24
CA SER A 749 6.19 -18.08 -44.12
C SER A 749 4.88 -18.29 -44.96
N ALA A 750 4.19 -17.27 -45.56
CA ALA A 750 3.87 -15.81 -45.32
C ALA A 750 3.33 -15.12 -46.63
N THR A 751 2.42 -14.10 -46.61
CA THR A 751 2.28 -12.93 -47.57
C THR A 751 0.99 -12.05 -47.38
N PRO A 752 0.88 -10.80 -47.93
CA PRO A 752 -0.27 -9.86 -47.72
C PRO A 752 -0.84 -9.08 -48.95
N SER A 753 -1.95 -8.32 -48.78
CA SER A 753 -2.54 -7.26 -49.65
C SER A 753 -3.80 -6.65 -48.97
N SER A 754 -4.38 -5.47 -49.29
CA SER A 754 -4.00 -4.25 -50.06
C SER A 754 -5.01 -3.09 -49.75
N SER A 755 -5.00 -1.95 -50.47
CA SER A 755 -5.77 -0.70 -50.21
C SER A 755 -5.91 0.13 -51.55
N PRO A 756 -6.54 1.34 -51.71
CA PRO A 756 -7.08 2.32 -50.73
C PRO A 756 -8.50 2.94 -51.07
N PRO A 757 -8.82 4.27 -51.19
CA PRO A 757 -10.11 4.85 -50.71
C PRO A 757 -10.87 5.64 -51.84
N PRO A 758 -11.68 6.75 -51.66
CA PRO A 758 -12.26 7.39 -50.47
C PRO A 758 -13.76 7.86 -50.55
N THR A 759 -14.39 8.00 -49.37
CA THR A 759 -15.12 9.21 -48.91
C THR A 759 -14.62 9.48 -47.48
N THR A 760 -14.59 10.72 -46.98
CA THR A 760 -13.82 11.08 -45.76
C THR A 760 -14.50 10.68 -44.45
N ASN A 761 -14.62 9.36 -44.24
CA ASN A 761 -14.84 8.74 -42.94
C ASN A 761 -13.54 8.89 -42.13
N LEU A 762 -13.59 9.53 -40.96
CA LEU A 762 -12.37 9.80 -40.18
C LEU A 762 -11.86 8.52 -39.52
N VAL A 763 -10.71 8.04 -40.00
CA VAL A 763 -10.04 6.82 -39.56
C VAL A 763 -8.55 7.11 -39.42
N CYS A 764 -8.00 6.96 -38.23
CA CYS A 764 -6.56 7.05 -38.00
C CYS A 764 -5.87 5.69 -38.23
N PRO A 765 -4.58 5.68 -38.65
CA PRO A 765 -3.71 6.83 -38.88
C PRO A 765 -3.94 7.56 -40.21
N ASP A 766 -4.70 6.98 -41.14
CA ASP A 766 -4.84 7.48 -42.53
C ASP A 766 -5.46 8.89 -42.67
N SER A 767 -6.08 9.41 -41.62
CA SER A 767 -6.68 10.75 -41.56
C SER A 767 -5.80 11.80 -40.86
N ASP A 768 -4.53 11.51 -40.56
CA ASP A 768 -3.67 12.45 -39.84
C ASP A 768 -3.46 13.78 -40.60
N GLY A 769 -3.54 14.90 -39.89
CA GLY A 769 -3.50 16.25 -40.46
C GLY A 769 -4.71 16.63 -41.35
N VAL A 770 -5.68 15.74 -41.57
CA VAL A 770 -6.87 16.04 -42.39
C VAL A 770 -7.74 17.07 -41.68
N THR A 771 -8.19 18.09 -42.41
CA THR A 771 -9.13 19.09 -41.89
C THR A 771 -10.57 18.64 -42.16
N TYR A 772 -11.30 18.31 -41.09
CA TYR A 772 -12.73 17.97 -41.12
C TYR A 772 -13.59 19.18 -40.76
N ASN A 773 -14.76 19.33 -41.36
CA ASN A 773 -15.66 20.46 -41.09
C ASN A 773 -16.99 19.93 -40.53
N SER A 774 -17.33 20.30 -39.30
CA SER A 774 -18.61 19.97 -38.66
C SER A 774 -19.20 21.19 -37.95
N ASN A 775 -20.53 21.34 -38.00
CA ASN A 775 -21.29 22.45 -37.43
C ASN A 775 -20.72 23.87 -37.71
N GLY A 776 -20.08 24.07 -38.88
CA GLY A 776 -19.44 25.34 -39.25
C GLY A 776 -18.06 25.59 -38.62
N GLN A 777 -17.51 24.60 -37.90
CA GLN A 777 -16.18 24.62 -37.31
C GLN A 777 -15.25 23.65 -38.06
N ALA A 778 -14.01 24.06 -38.27
CA ALA A 778 -12.96 23.24 -38.88
C ALA A 778 -12.10 22.60 -37.78
N PHE A 779 -11.76 21.32 -37.93
CA PHE A 779 -10.93 20.55 -36.99
C PHE A 779 -9.77 19.90 -37.74
N THR A 780 -8.54 20.07 -37.24
CA THR A 780 -7.41 19.23 -37.68
C THR A 780 -7.45 17.93 -36.91
N VAL A 781 -7.44 16.80 -37.61
CA VAL A 781 -7.23 15.48 -36.99
C VAL A 781 -5.74 15.31 -36.63
N GLN A 782 -5.48 14.75 -35.44
CA GLN A 782 -4.15 14.43 -34.91
C GLN A 782 -4.15 12.96 -34.47
N CYS A 783 -3.67 12.07 -35.32
CA CYS A 783 -3.75 10.63 -35.10
C CYS A 783 -2.67 10.15 -34.14
N GLY A 784 -3.06 9.29 -33.18
CA GLY A 784 -2.16 8.79 -32.13
C GLY A 784 -1.91 9.76 -30.98
N THR A 785 -2.50 10.96 -31.06
CA THR A 785 -2.25 12.11 -30.19
C THR A 785 -3.42 12.33 -29.22
N ASP A 786 -3.15 12.34 -27.92
CA ASP A 786 -4.04 12.94 -26.91
C ASP A 786 -3.48 14.30 -26.45
N HIS A 787 -4.34 15.17 -25.95
CA HIS A 787 -3.98 16.40 -25.24
C HIS A 787 -4.45 16.29 -23.79
N ALA A 788 -3.54 16.01 -22.86
CA ALA A 788 -3.87 15.49 -21.53
C ALA A 788 -4.63 16.49 -20.63
N GLY A 789 -5.72 16.02 -20.01
CA GLY A 789 -6.56 16.82 -19.11
C GLY A 789 -7.46 17.85 -19.81
N ASN A 790 -7.99 18.80 -19.01
CA ASN A 790 -8.97 19.82 -19.42
C ASN A 790 -10.33 19.28 -19.90
N ASP A 791 -10.68 18.05 -19.50
CA ASP A 791 -11.94 17.39 -19.82
C ASP A 791 -13.16 18.15 -19.28
N LEU A 792 -14.06 18.55 -20.18
CA LEU A 792 -15.38 19.09 -19.88
C LEU A 792 -16.36 17.97 -19.49
N THR A 793 -16.35 16.91 -20.30
CA THR A 793 -17.29 15.80 -20.25
C THR A 793 -16.78 14.69 -21.17
N SER A 794 -17.22 13.46 -20.93
CA SER A 794 -17.07 12.35 -21.86
C SER A 794 -18.44 11.84 -22.31
N LEU A 795 -18.47 11.18 -23.48
CA LEU A 795 -19.61 10.44 -24.00
C LEU A 795 -19.13 9.19 -24.75
N THR A 796 -20.05 8.27 -25.05
CA THR A 796 -19.77 7.11 -25.90
C THR A 796 -20.34 7.30 -27.30
N THR A 797 -19.53 7.06 -28.32
CA THR A 797 -19.93 7.04 -29.74
C THR A 797 -19.13 5.97 -30.47
N ASP A 798 -19.76 5.20 -31.35
CA ASP A 798 -19.11 4.13 -32.11
C ASP A 798 -18.26 4.65 -33.29
N THR A 799 -18.20 5.97 -33.49
CA THR A 799 -17.40 6.59 -34.54
C THR A 799 -16.65 7.83 -34.05
N PHE A 800 -15.43 8.01 -34.59
CA PHE A 800 -14.61 9.19 -34.37
C PHE A 800 -15.23 10.45 -34.96
N ALA A 801 -15.88 10.36 -36.14
CA ALA A 801 -16.62 11.47 -36.72
C ALA A 801 -17.74 11.97 -35.78
N GLY A 802 -18.50 11.05 -35.16
CA GLY A 802 -19.49 11.41 -34.13
C GLY A 802 -18.89 12.07 -32.88
N CYS A 803 -17.62 11.81 -32.57
CA CYS A 803 -16.89 12.51 -31.50
C CYS A 803 -16.52 13.95 -31.91
N VAL A 804 -16.13 14.15 -33.17
CA VAL A 804 -15.92 15.51 -33.74
C VAL A 804 -17.23 16.30 -33.77
N ASP A 805 -18.33 15.69 -34.19
CA ASP A 805 -19.67 16.32 -34.18
C ASP A 805 -20.14 16.69 -32.76
N ALA A 806 -19.85 15.85 -31.77
CA ALA A 806 -20.13 16.12 -30.36
C ALA A 806 -19.31 17.29 -29.82
N CYS A 807 -18.02 17.42 -30.17
CA CYS A 807 -17.22 18.60 -29.84
C CYS A 807 -17.77 19.86 -30.53
N ALA A 808 -18.10 19.77 -31.83
CA ALA A 808 -18.60 20.87 -32.65
C ALA A 808 -19.96 21.42 -32.19
N THR A 809 -20.68 20.70 -31.33
CA THR A 809 -21.96 21.10 -30.71
C THR A 809 -21.85 21.40 -29.22
N THR A 810 -20.74 21.04 -28.55
CA THR A 810 -20.55 21.25 -27.11
C THR A 810 -19.90 22.60 -26.82
N ALA A 811 -20.64 23.49 -26.15
CA ALA A 811 -20.18 24.82 -25.82
C ALA A 811 -18.90 24.80 -24.97
N GLY A 812 -17.82 25.36 -25.51
CA GLY A 812 -16.50 25.41 -24.86
C GLY A 812 -15.53 24.31 -25.27
N CYS A 813 -15.95 23.30 -26.05
CA CYS A 813 -15.01 22.30 -26.58
C CYS A 813 -14.01 22.95 -27.55
N VAL A 814 -12.74 22.56 -27.47
CA VAL A 814 -11.64 23.05 -28.32
C VAL A 814 -10.74 21.95 -28.86
N VAL A 815 -10.65 20.85 -28.13
CA VAL A 815 -9.93 19.64 -28.54
C VAL A 815 -10.73 18.44 -28.03
N LEU A 816 -10.60 17.31 -28.70
CA LEU A 816 -11.24 16.06 -28.34
C LEU A 816 -10.27 14.89 -28.46
N ALA A 817 -10.53 13.84 -27.72
CA ALA A 817 -9.73 12.62 -27.68
C ALA A 817 -10.64 11.39 -27.73
N TYR A 818 -10.41 10.52 -28.70
CA TYR A 818 -11.28 9.37 -29.00
C TYR A 818 -10.52 8.05 -28.89
N SER A 819 -10.99 7.15 -28.02
CA SER A 819 -10.34 5.87 -27.73
C SER A 819 -11.37 4.74 -27.61
N GLY A 820 -11.29 3.74 -28.49
CA GLY A 820 -12.30 2.68 -28.60
C GLY A 820 -13.64 3.24 -29.07
N THR A 821 -14.55 3.48 -28.12
CA THR A 821 -15.82 4.21 -28.31
C THR A 821 -15.97 5.39 -27.33
N ALA A 822 -15.00 5.61 -26.44
CA ALA A 822 -15.02 6.71 -25.49
C ALA A 822 -14.52 8.00 -26.16
N CYS A 823 -15.32 9.05 -26.07
CA CYS A 823 -15.08 10.37 -26.63
C CYS A 823 -14.98 11.39 -25.49
N TYR A 824 -13.79 11.96 -25.30
CA TYR A 824 -13.51 12.96 -24.29
C TYR A 824 -13.47 14.34 -24.94
N LEU A 825 -14.30 15.26 -24.44
CA LEU A 825 -14.43 16.63 -24.95
C LEU A 825 -13.72 17.59 -23.99
N LYS A 826 -12.80 18.42 -24.46
CA LYS A 826 -11.88 19.20 -23.62
C LYS A 826 -11.95 20.70 -23.93
N ASN A 827 -11.87 21.55 -22.90
CA ASN A 827 -11.92 23.02 -23.03
C ASN A 827 -10.56 23.71 -23.15
N GLY A 828 -9.48 22.98 -22.90
CA GLY A 828 -8.10 23.44 -23.01
C GLY A 828 -7.27 22.44 -23.81
N ILE A 829 -6.27 22.94 -24.53
CA ILE A 829 -5.29 22.11 -25.22
C ILE A 829 -4.22 21.74 -24.19
N GLY A 830 -4.33 20.55 -23.62
CA GLY A 830 -3.37 19.99 -22.68
C GLY A 830 -2.05 19.59 -23.31
N GLU A 831 -1.12 19.07 -22.49
CA GLU A 831 0.16 18.55 -22.98
C GLU A 831 -0.04 17.46 -24.02
N GLU A 832 0.75 17.48 -25.09
CA GLU A 832 0.64 16.52 -26.19
C GLU A 832 1.25 15.18 -25.79
N VAL A 833 0.42 14.13 -25.75
CA VAL A 833 0.80 12.78 -25.35
C VAL A 833 0.54 11.82 -26.51
N GLN A 834 1.62 11.31 -27.11
CA GLN A 834 1.57 10.32 -28.18
C GLN A 834 1.33 8.92 -27.59
N ASN A 835 0.06 8.51 -27.55
CA ASN A 835 -0.42 7.29 -26.85
C ASN A 835 -1.35 6.38 -27.70
N GLY A 836 -1.60 6.72 -28.97
CA GLY A 836 -2.46 5.93 -29.86
C GLY A 836 -3.94 6.35 -29.88
N VAL A 837 -4.35 7.29 -29.04
CA VAL A 837 -5.68 7.90 -29.02
C VAL A 837 -5.88 8.77 -30.27
N TRP A 838 -7.11 8.93 -30.75
CA TRP A 838 -7.40 9.71 -31.96
C TRP A 838 -7.85 11.11 -31.55
N GLY A 839 -6.98 12.11 -31.72
CA GLY A 839 -7.24 13.49 -31.34
C GLY A 839 -7.81 14.32 -32.49
N ALA A 840 -8.55 15.38 -32.17
CA ALA A 840 -8.80 16.47 -33.13
C ALA A 840 -8.92 17.82 -32.43
N ILE A 841 -8.31 18.86 -33.03
CA ILE A 841 -8.23 20.23 -32.50
C ILE A 841 -8.97 21.21 -33.41
N ILE A 842 -9.76 22.11 -32.85
CA ILE A 842 -10.46 23.13 -33.63
C ILE A 842 -9.48 24.16 -34.23
N GLN A 843 -9.50 24.31 -35.55
CA GLN A 843 -8.78 25.37 -36.26
C GLN A 843 -9.44 26.73 -35.99
N ARG A 844 -9.14 27.35 -34.85
CA ARG A 844 -9.43 28.77 -34.63
C ARG A 844 -8.56 29.60 -35.57
N ALA A 845 -9.18 30.33 -36.49
CA ALA A 845 -8.47 31.20 -37.43
C ALA A 845 -7.62 32.23 -36.66
N GLN A 846 -6.29 32.14 -36.79
CA GLN A 846 -5.36 33.06 -36.14
C GLN A 846 -5.48 34.46 -36.79
N THR A 847 -6.11 35.41 -36.09
CA THR A 847 -5.93 36.84 -36.36
C THR A 847 -4.66 37.32 -35.67
N SER A 848 -3.53 37.23 -36.37
CA SER A 848 -2.21 37.64 -35.89
C SER A 848 -2.16 39.10 -35.44
N SER A 849 -1.50 39.38 -34.32
CA SER A 849 -1.31 40.74 -33.81
C SER A 849 -0.24 41.50 -34.59
N THR A 850 -0.62 42.29 -35.58
CA THR A 850 0.29 43.19 -36.30
C THR A 850 0.26 44.60 -35.69
N THR A 851 1.40 45.11 -35.24
CA THR A 851 1.53 46.49 -34.74
C THR A 851 1.60 47.50 -35.88
N THR A 852 0.59 48.37 -36.00
CA THR A 852 0.69 49.59 -36.81
C THR A 852 -0.03 50.76 -36.13
N SER A 853 0.70 51.83 -35.82
CA SER A 853 0.17 53.02 -35.15
C SER A 853 -0.60 53.92 -36.12
N SER A 854 -1.79 54.40 -35.75
CA SER A 854 -2.38 55.63 -36.32
C SER A 854 -3.42 56.24 -35.37
N SER A 855 -3.61 57.56 -35.46
CA SER A 855 -4.35 58.36 -34.48
C SER A 855 -5.41 59.25 -35.14
N ALA A 856 -6.64 59.24 -34.61
CA ALA A 856 -7.65 60.29 -34.84
C ALA A 856 -8.66 60.30 -33.67
N ALA A 857 -9.32 61.45 -33.43
CA ALA A 857 -10.25 61.62 -32.32
C ALA A 857 -11.53 62.37 -32.74
N SER A 858 -12.67 62.02 -32.15
CA SER A 858 -13.79 62.90 -31.74
C SER A 858 -14.86 62.06 -31.02
N THR A 859 -15.40 62.34 -29.82
CA THR A 859 -15.99 63.55 -29.17
C THR A 859 -17.54 63.57 -29.27
N ILE A 860 -18.20 64.13 -28.23
CA ILE A 860 -19.66 64.29 -28.01
C ILE A 860 -20.36 63.02 -27.45
N SER A 861 -20.89 62.93 -26.22
CA SER A 861 -21.91 63.72 -25.46
C SER A 861 -23.38 63.42 -25.83
N SER A 862 -24.39 63.48 -24.96
CA SER A 862 -24.44 63.74 -23.49
C SER A 862 -25.87 63.53 -22.90
N THR A 863 -25.98 63.53 -21.56
CA THR A 863 -27.20 63.87 -20.75
C THR A 863 -28.42 62.93 -20.85
N ARG A 864 -29.37 62.89 -19.89
CA ARG A 864 -29.62 63.65 -18.63
C ARG A 864 -30.26 62.67 -17.61
N SER A 865 -29.90 62.64 -16.33
CA SER A 865 -30.53 63.38 -15.19
C SER A 865 -32.07 63.26 -15.12
N SER A 866 -32.71 63.13 -13.95
CA SER A 866 -32.53 63.92 -12.72
C SER A 866 -33.26 63.26 -11.51
N SER A 867 -32.65 63.20 -10.32
CA SER A 867 -32.92 64.05 -9.11
C SER A 867 -34.21 63.70 -8.32
N SER A 868 -34.45 64.06 -7.05
CA SER A 868 -33.72 64.76 -5.95
C SER A 868 -34.52 64.58 -4.64
N SER A 869 -34.08 64.97 -3.42
CA SER A 869 -32.82 64.78 -2.66
C SER A 869 -33.02 65.33 -1.22
N VAL A 870 -32.12 65.02 -0.25
CA VAL A 870 -32.02 65.56 1.15
C VAL A 870 -33.26 65.34 2.09
N SER A 871 -33.23 65.40 3.43
CA SER A 871 -32.26 65.23 4.56
C SER A 871 -33.06 65.29 5.88
N SER A 872 -32.65 64.87 7.09
CA SER A 872 -31.63 63.97 7.70
C SER A 872 -32.05 63.83 9.22
N ALA A 873 -31.32 63.45 10.28
CA ALA A 873 -29.90 63.15 10.54
C ALA A 873 -29.70 62.33 11.85
N ALA A 874 -28.51 61.73 11.98
CA ALA A 874 -27.71 61.50 13.21
C ALA A 874 -28.31 60.82 14.48
N SER A 875 -27.98 59.52 14.65
CA SER A 875 -27.41 58.95 15.88
C SER A 875 -26.65 57.64 15.54
N SER A 876 -25.54 57.36 16.24
CA SER A 876 -24.63 56.22 16.01
C SER A 876 -25.26 54.85 16.36
N PRO A 877 -24.70 53.67 15.94
CA PRO A 877 -23.34 53.45 15.40
C PRO A 877 -23.17 52.48 14.21
N SER A 878 -22.03 52.56 13.51
CA SER A 878 -21.33 51.40 12.92
C SER A 878 -19.91 51.78 12.46
N SER A 879 -18.92 50.91 12.68
CA SER A 879 -17.64 50.95 11.96
C SER A 879 -17.79 50.36 10.55
N THR A 880 -16.91 50.78 9.63
CA THR A 880 -16.99 50.50 8.19
C THR A 880 -17.07 49.00 7.85
N PRO A 881 -17.95 48.56 6.92
CA PRO A 881 -17.97 47.18 6.45
C PRO A 881 -16.71 46.88 5.62
N ALA A 882 -16.06 45.74 5.90
CA ALA A 882 -14.94 45.27 5.11
C ALA A 882 -15.42 44.76 3.74
N THR A 883 -14.79 45.22 2.66
CA THR A 883 -15.00 44.71 1.31
C THR A 883 -14.62 43.23 1.22
N ARG A 884 -15.48 42.39 0.65
CA ARG A 884 -15.21 40.94 0.47
C ARG A 884 -14.04 40.77 -0.49
N ILE A 885 -12.88 40.40 0.05
CA ILE A 885 -11.71 40.01 -0.74
C ILE A 885 -12.05 38.74 -1.53
N THR A 886 -11.72 38.74 -2.82
CA THR A 886 -11.91 37.63 -3.75
C THR A 886 -10.78 37.64 -4.77
N CYS A 887 -10.04 36.55 -4.88
CA CYS A 887 -9.07 36.38 -5.96
C CYS A 887 -9.78 36.00 -7.29
N PRO A 888 -9.25 36.41 -8.45
CA PRO A 888 -8.08 37.29 -8.65
C PRO A 888 -8.36 38.78 -8.40
N ASN A 889 -9.63 39.19 -8.29
CA ASN A 889 -10.09 40.60 -8.27
C ASN A 889 -9.53 41.49 -7.13
N SER A 890 -8.83 40.92 -6.15
CA SER A 890 -8.28 41.62 -5.00
C SER A 890 -6.75 41.57 -4.93
N ASP A 891 -6.08 41.14 -6.00
CA ASP A 891 -4.63 41.15 -6.08
C ASP A 891 -4.05 42.56 -5.87
N GLY A 892 -2.95 42.67 -5.11
CA GLY A 892 -2.33 43.94 -4.73
C GLY A 892 -3.11 44.79 -3.70
N VAL A 893 -4.31 44.38 -3.26
CA VAL A 893 -5.09 45.14 -2.27
C VAL A 893 -4.42 45.11 -0.90
N SER A 894 -4.29 46.28 -0.27
CA SER A 894 -3.70 46.42 1.07
C SER A 894 -4.76 46.35 2.17
N TYR A 895 -4.53 45.53 3.20
CA TYR A 895 -5.38 45.34 4.37
C TYR A 895 -4.62 45.66 5.66
N ASN A 896 -5.21 46.43 6.58
CA ASN A 896 -4.57 46.85 7.83
C ASN A 896 -5.22 46.16 9.03
N SER A 897 -4.40 45.54 9.90
CA SER A 897 -4.87 44.97 11.17
C SER A 897 -3.78 45.07 12.25
N ASN A 898 -4.18 45.46 13.47
CA ASN A 898 -3.32 45.63 14.66
C ASN A 898 -1.98 46.35 14.41
N GLY A 899 -1.98 47.35 13.52
CA GLY A 899 -0.78 48.13 13.17
C GLY A 899 0.14 47.48 12.13
N LYS A 900 -0.13 46.25 11.67
CA LYS A 900 0.51 45.63 10.50
C LYS A 900 -0.30 45.94 9.22
N THR A 901 0.38 46.08 8.09
CA THR A 901 -0.21 46.18 6.75
C THR A 901 0.15 44.92 5.96
N PHE A 902 -0.86 44.28 5.37
CA PHE A 902 -0.73 43.08 4.54
C PHE A 902 -1.15 43.42 3.11
N VAL A 903 -0.46 42.85 2.11
CA VAL A 903 -0.83 43.00 0.69
C VAL A 903 -1.32 41.64 0.19
N VAL A 904 -2.51 41.60 -0.39
CA VAL A 904 -3.06 40.39 -1.00
C VAL A 904 -2.24 40.05 -2.25
N GLN A 905 -1.86 38.78 -2.38
CA GLN A 905 -1.23 38.23 -3.59
C GLN A 905 -2.01 36.99 -4.01
N CYS A 906 -2.67 37.06 -5.16
CA CYS A 906 -3.56 36.01 -5.63
C CYS A 906 -2.79 34.91 -6.38
N GLY A 907 -3.15 33.64 -6.14
CA GLY A 907 -2.49 32.49 -6.77
C GLY A 907 -1.01 32.31 -6.40
N THR A 908 -0.53 32.99 -5.35
CA THR A 908 0.86 32.99 -4.91
C THR A 908 0.95 32.40 -3.51
N ASP A 909 1.82 31.41 -3.33
CA ASP A 909 2.21 30.87 -2.02
C ASP A 909 3.69 31.19 -1.73
N HIS A 910 4.04 31.36 -0.46
CA HIS A 910 5.36 31.78 0.00
C HIS A 910 6.02 30.66 0.80
N ALA A 911 6.76 29.79 0.11
CA ALA A 911 7.45 28.66 0.70
C ALA A 911 8.31 29.05 1.92
N GLY A 912 7.93 28.56 3.09
CA GLY A 912 8.55 28.89 4.38
C GLY A 912 8.36 27.78 5.43
N ASN A 913 8.77 28.06 6.66
CA ASN A 913 8.56 27.15 7.79
C ASN A 913 7.25 27.51 8.49
N ASP A 914 6.24 26.65 8.34
CA ASP A 914 4.91 26.86 8.92
C ASP A 914 4.92 26.72 10.45
N PHE A 915 4.75 27.86 11.12
CA PHE A 915 4.78 28.02 12.57
C PHE A 915 3.54 27.46 13.26
N LYS A 916 2.36 27.58 12.62
CA LYS A 916 1.07 27.16 13.16
C LYS A 916 -0.03 27.18 12.08
N SER A 917 -0.72 26.06 11.90
CA SER A 917 -1.95 26.00 11.09
C SER A 917 -3.18 26.43 11.91
N LEU A 918 -4.09 27.21 11.31
CA LEU A 918 -5.35 27.65 11.92
C LEU A 918 -6.53 27.49 10.96
N SER A 919 -7.69 27.15 11.51
CA SER A 919 -8.99 27.11 10.81
C SER A 919 -9.77 28.40 11.07
N THR A 920 -10.11 29.18 10.03
CA THR A 920 -11.05 30.31 10.18
C THR A 920 -11.99 30.45 8.98
N ASP A 921 -13.17 31.02 9.20
CA ASP A 921 -14.23 31.08 8.18
C ASP A 921 -14.12 32.30 7.25
N THR A 922 -13.14 33.19 7.45
CA THR A 922 -12.96 34.41 6.64
C THR A 922 -11.49 34.81 6.49
N PHE A 923 -11.12 35.36 5.33
CA PHE A 923 -9.78 35.94 5.10
C PHE A 923 -9.39 36.99 6.15
N ALA A 924 -10.35 37.80 6.63
CA ALA A 924 -10.12 38.76 7.70
C ALA A 924 -9.77 38.09 9.06
N GLY A 925 -10.30 36.90 9.32
CA GLY A 925 -9.90 36.05 10.44
C GLY A 925 -8.45 35.58 10.31
N CYS A 926 -8.04 35.14 9.11
CA CYS A 926 -6.66 34.77 8.79
C CYS A 926 -5.68 35.93 9.05
N VAL A 927 -5.99 37.11 8.51
CA VAL A 927 -5.17 38.32 8.67
C VAL A 927 -5.11 38.77 10.14
N ASN A 928 -6.24 38.78 10.86
CA ASN A 928 -6.25 39.12 12.29
C ASN A 928 -5.40 38.13 13.11
N ALA A 929 -5.50 36.83 12.84
CA ALA A 929 -4.72 35.81 13.56
C ALA A 929 -3.21 36.02 13.39
N CYS A 930 -2.74 36.30 12.17
CA CYS A 930 -1.35 36.69 11.93
C CYS A 930 -0.99 38.04 12.57
N ALA A 931 -1.90 39.02 12.52
CA ALA A 931 -1.67 40.32 13.13
C ALA A 931 -1.49 40.23 14.67
N THR A 932 -2.18 39.30 15.33
CA THR A 932 -2.03 38.99 16.78
C THR A 932 -0.94 37.97 17.11
N THR A 933 -0.31 37.32 16.13
CA THR A 933 0.73 36.30 16.37
C THR A 933 2.12 36.95 16.29
N ASP A 934 2.86 36.89 17.40
CA ASP A 934 4.27 37.27 17.44
C ASP A 934 5.08 36.40 16.45
N GLY A 935 6.01 37.02 15.74
CA GLY A 935 6.74 36.39 14.63
C GLY A 935 6.03 36.42 13.27
N CYS A 936 4.69 36.38 13.21
CA CYS A 936 3.98 36.28 11.93
C CYS A 936 4.21 37.52 11.03
N VAL A 937 4.81 37.29 9.87
CA VAL A 937 5.06 38.31 8.83
C VAL A 937 4.37 38.01 7.50
N VAL A 938 4.13 36.74 7.18
CA VAL A 938 3.46 36.27 5.96
C VAL A 938 2.44 35.20 6.33
N LEU A 939 1.34 35.16 5.57
CA LEU A 939 0.30 34.15 5.68
C LEU A 939 -0.20 33.72 4.30
N ALA A 940 -0.53 32.44 4.16
CA ALA A 940 -1.21 31.88 2.99
C ALA A 940 -2.67 31.55 3.35
N VAL A 941 -3.58 31.58 2.36
CA VAL A 941 -5.00 31.20 2.52
C VAL A 941 -5.44 30.41 1.30
N VAL A 942 -5.95 29.20 1.52
CA VAL A 942 -6.54 28.36 0.47
C VAL A 942 -8.07 28.42 0.59
N ASP A 943 -8.72 29.07 -0.37
CA ASP A 943 -10.17 29.27 -0.43
C ASP A 943 -10.81 28.06 -1.16
N SER A 944 -11.16 27.02 -0.40
CA SER A 944 -11.85 25.82 -0.92
C SER A 944 -13.37 26.00 -0.84
N VAL A 945 -14.09 25.69 -1.92
CA VAL A 945 -15.55 25.89 -2.02
C VAL A 945 -16.35 24.78 -1.32
N SER A 946 -15.86 24.30 -0.17
CA SER A 946 -16.54 23.39 0.75
C SER A 946 -15.90 23.35 2.15
N VAL A 947 -15.95 24.50 2.82
CA VAL A 947 -15.74 24.75 4.27
C VAL A 947 -14.30 24.70 4.81
N VAL A 948 -13.96 25.73 5.60
CA VAL A 948 -12.73 25.96 6.39
C VAL A 948 -11.49 26.40 5.60
N ASN A 949 -11.10 27.67 5.76
CA ASN A 949 -9.80 28.15 5.30
C ASN A 949 -8.70 27.68 6.25
N LEU A 950 -7.64 27.08 5.69
CA LEU A 950 -6.37 26.89 6.37
C LEU A 950 -5.50 28.14 6.26
N VAL A 951 -4.78 28.45 7.34
CA VAL A 951 -3.83 29.57 7.43
C VAL A 951 -2.47 29.04 7.85
N SER A 952 -1.48 29.22 7.00
CA SER A 952 -0.06 29.04 7.36
C SER A 952 0.53 30.37 7.85
N ILE A 953 1.50 30.30 8.75
CA ILE A 953 2.14 31.46 9.40
C ILE A 953 3.66 31.29 9.32
N VAL A 954 4.37 32.28 8.80
CA VAL A 954 5.85 32.25 8.67
C VAL A 954 6.49 33.29 9.60
N ASP A 955 7.59 32.89 10.26
CA ASP A 955 8.45 33.74 11.10
C ASP A 955 9.79 34.06 10.41
N LEU A 956 10.38 35.21 10.75
CA LEU A 956 11.62 35.72 10.15
C LEU A 956 12.65 36.24 11.18
N VAL A 957 12.76 35.58 12.35
CA VAL A 957 13.88 35.80 13.29
C VAL A 957 15.17 35.16 12.75
N GLY A 958 15.76 35.81 11.74
CA GLY A 958 16.85 35.30 10.89
C GLY A 958 17.97 36.29 10.59
N VAL A 959 18.33 37.16 11.56
CA VAL A 959 19.34 38.24 11.49
C VAL A 959 18.90 39.49 10.71
N VAL A 960 18.97 40.64 11.39
CA VAL A 960 18.83 41.97 10.77
C VAL A 960 20.04 42.26 9.89
N ASN A 961 19.83 42.43 8.58
CA ASN A 961 20.81 43.04 7.68
C ASN A 961 20.18 44.24 6.96
N LEU A 962 20.86 45.39 7.02
CA LEU A 962 20.43 46.64 6.43
C LEU A 962 20.65 46.63 4.91
N VAL A 963 19.63 46.21 4.15
CA VAL A 963 19.67 46.29 2.67
C VAL A 963 19.28 47.71 2.22
N ILE A 964 20.28 48.55 1.96
CA ILE A 964 20.10 49.80 1.22
C ILE A 964 19.93 49.44 -0.26
N VAL A 965 18.71 49.58 -0.79
CA VAL A 965 18.42 49.32 -2.20
C VAL A 965 18.91 50.49 -3.06
N PHE A 966 19.94 50.24 -3.88
CA PHE A 966 20.21 51.04 -5.07
C PHE A 966 19.51 50.41 -6.27
N ASN A 967 18.60 51.14 -6.91
CA ASN A 967 18.02 50.73 -8.19
C ASN A 967 19.05 50.86 -9.31
N LEU A 968 19.14 49.83 -10.16
CA LEU A 968 20.00 49.78 -11.33
C LEU A 968 19.25 49.22 -12.55
N VAL A 969 18.40 50.05 -13.14
CA VAL A 969 17.91 49.88 -14.51
C VAL A 969 17.99 51.25 -15.19
N ASP A 970 19.07 51.46 -15.95
CA ASP A 970 19.15 52.33 -17.14
C ASP A 970 20.61 52.36 -17.62
N PHE A 971 20.93 51.65 -18.71
CA PHE A 971 22.27 51.70 -19.30
C PHE A 971 22.31 51.43 -20.82
N VAL A 972 21.52 52.19 -21.58
CA VAL A 972 21.74 52.37 -23.03
C VAL A 972 21.68 53.87 -23.33
N SER A 973 22.62 54.37 -24.15
CA SER A 973 22.75 55.76 -24.62
C SER A 973 23.39 56.79 -23.67
N GLY A 974 24.70 57.02 -23.85
CA GLY A 974 25.25 58.38 -23.93
C GLY A 974 25.52 59.20 -22.66
N SER A 975 26.76 59.07 -22.14
CA SER A 975 27.63 60.19 -21.71
C SER A 975 27.11 61.29 -20.75
N ILE A 976 27.58 61.26 -19.49
CA ILE A 976 27.93 62.48 -18.71
C ILE A 976 29.27 62.27 -17.99
N ASN A 977 30.07 63.34 -17.88
CA ASN A 977 31.39 63.35 -17.22
C ASN A 977 31.28 63.70 -15.73
N PHE A 978 32.19 63.15 -14.90
CA PHE A 978 32.59 63.78 -13.65
C PHE A 978 34.08 63.59 -13.28
N GLY A 979 34.74 64.71 -12.99
CA GLY A 979 35.53 64.87 -11.75
C GLY A 979 36.80 64.03 -11.53
N VAL A 980 37.85 64.28 -12.31
CA VAL A 980 39.29 64.22 -11.95
C VAL A 980 39.68 63.52 -10.61
N GLY A 981 40.22 62.30 -10.68
CA GLY A 981 40.96 61.68 -9.57
C GLY A 981 41.25 60.19 -9.80
N ARG A 982 42.53 59.77 -9.79
CA ARG A 982 42.94 58.37 -10.02
C ARG A 982 43.53 57.74 -8.76
N TYR A 983 42.94 56.62 -8.33
CA TYR A 983 43.59 55.57 -7.53
C TYR A 983 43.25 54.20 -8.14
N SER A 984 44.06 53.17 -7.88
CA SER A 984 43.94 51.88 -8.59
C SER A 984 43.27 50.78 -7.76
N PHE A 985 42.59 49.87 -8.45
CA PHE A 985 41.76 48.80 -7.87
C PHE A 985 42.50 47.84 -6.91
N PHE A 986 43.84 47.76 -6.99
CA PHE A 986 44.65 46.82 -6.21
C PHE A 986 44.88 47.21 -4.74
N GLU A 987 44.84 48.51 -4.39
CA GLU A 987 45.17 48.96 -3.03
C GLU A 987 44.01 48.79 -2.02
N TRP A 988 42.79 48.58 -2.50
CA TRP A 988 41.61 48.37 -1.65
C TRP A 988 41.54 46.92 -1.12
N PHE A 989 41.76 45.92 -1.99
CA PHE A 989 41.65 44.51 -1.63
C PHE A 989 42.64 44.06 -0.54
N GLY A 990 43.87 44.60 -0.55
CA GLY A 990 44.89 44.24 0.44
C GLY A 990 44.52 44.63 1.88
N ASN A 991 43.89 45.79 2.06
CA ASN A 991 43.56 46.31 3.39
C ASN A 991 42.35 45.61 4.03
N PHE A 992 41.42 45.08 3.23
CA PHE A 992 40.25 44.36 3.75
C PHE A 992 40.63 43.05 4.45
N PHE A 993 41.56 42.27 3.87
CA PHE A 993 42.01 41.00 4.44
C PHE A 993 42.82 41.17 5.75
N VAL A 994 43.68 42.19 5.83
CA VAL A 994 44.49 42.45 7.04
C VAL A 994 43.63 42.84 8.25
N SER A 995 42.50 43.53 8.01
CA SER A 995 41.51 43.88 9.04
C SER A 995 40.73 42.66 9.53
N LEU A 996 40.37 41.74 8.64
CA LEU A 996 39.58 40.55 9.00
C LEU A 996 40.35 39.55 9.88
N ILE A 997 41.66 39.38 9.61
CA ILE A 997 42.53 38.45 10.34
C ILE A 997 42.79 38.92 11.78
N HIS A 998 42.86 40.24 12.03
CA HIS A 998 43.04 40.81 13.38
C HIS A 998 41.79 40.76 14.27
N LYS A 999 40.72 40.09 13.85
CA LYS A 999 39.46 39.98 14.61
C LYS A 999 39.02 38.54 14.90
N TYR A 1000 39.80 37.55 14.43
CA TYR A 1000 39.54 36.11 14.61
C TYR A 1000 40.83 35.31 14.91
N ILE A 1001 41.78 35.96 15.59
CA ILE A 1001 42.87 35.37 16.38
C ILE A 1001 42.76 35.99 17.78
#